data_AF-A0A7X5BQW2-F1
#
_entry.id   AF-A0A7X5BQW2-F1
#
_cell.length_a   1.000
_cell.length_b   1.000
_cell.length_c   1.000
_cell.angle_alpha   90.00
_cell.angle_beta   90.00
_cell.angle_gamma   90.00
#
_symmetry.space_group_name_H-M   'P 1'
#
loop_
_entity.id
_entity.type
_entity.pdbx_description
1 polymer ?
#
loop_
_entity_poly.entity_id
_entity_poly.type
_entity_poly.pdbx_seq_one_letter_code
_entity_poly.pdbx_strand_id
1 'polypeptide(L)'
;MATLVVEVLGDVFEFAFKLGFLKGRVEDYESFKEGGFESIRFKFLDKELEELVFVWEQLKGLVPFELENPPQGLKNLGLGQTDKNTLLFLFLLGYYEGSFYGKGFRDVRLIKYQLGEGSQIAGIYPNADLLFVADGVLYVVDFKLGGAEGDIRALLDKGEGSIPYRIYGLPVNVSLGEVGFERFVFSLLEMEEELLSLETANPELKGFLQVVSYGVDYLCEEKPKDVREVSLSLFYPLAEPFSARFYWNGEDLSPYRERVRQLYEKIKEIDWEYSQAVAEGRARRERLLEEAPKEIERLKEEMQKRENTEEIIEPGKIAETRKHVGKELDEFFSKAQDVKALCLLHSAGSGKTTQTRNRILMQEGKHIVLYMATRKVLVDREYKKLKDLKDALEGNEKGIDPRDEEYKKVLEHLKNSNKSIGLVYEKRQDRKGRHVENIGDTYRNLSANSGILKRTVDRILNLIEDKKDIIWALCTQQALVESQFGKATSEHLNNLASRRITDQYTFHIILDEFLGDRNGLYAIEEMFNFLGKVKERGGKANLYLFDANGYSPAILGKLLEEYGEYKVVPESLVMVDFKEEEDFRHKDIEVSVRAKHGYPSPRIIVKGKFLFMDDAKNSDEELVSRIAGYIKLTFEDRHSQTAFLFLQNKELLAKLKDHLEDEGYSCLVATADSRKSQDRINQGNEDIILSTSALSRGIDLSRPHKPINKIYAIITDFGIESNLVEMIQAISRARGDEETEKNPKELHFVYPIYPQRDTLFERILQYEPNADEQILRLMITKHTLKQKLLLDRVVFGIVEQFVQSGKGKVLVPLPTQYATKYIPNEVANIEGFLSFLENIVPFVEDEEKREKVKKLSHTLLSAIFVNAVQIDFRKEFEYYHPYILFEKQEVRYAFENEKRWKIKKLFEELEEILKDHNEEKTNELKSFIEGGLPSTSKSMPTIIPVYALVLTEHFLREKEMVEFNIMGRIGRGNADTLMGRVKPTTYCFVGTQKEYACVPLGEDYPYKEVLSGRFAKFPIEFIIKLLGE
;
A
#
# COMPACT_ATOMS: atom_id res chain seq x y z
N MET A 1 -27.46 29.17 -9.68
CA MET A 1 -27.27 28.74 -11.09
C MET A 1 -26.36 27.52 -11.19
N ALA A 2 -25.18 27.49 -10.56
CA ALA A 2 -24.27 26.32 -10.59
C ALA A 2 -24.93 24.99 -10.16
N THR A 3 -25.75 24.99 -9.10
CA THR A 3 -26.38 23.77 -8.56
C THR A 3 -27.39 23.11 -9.51
N LEU A 4 -28.07 23.89 -10.36
CA LEU A 4 -29.09 23.36 -11.27
C LEU A 4 -28.48 22.59 -12.44
N VAL A 5 -27.33 23.05 -12.94
CA VAL A 5 -26.58 22.41 -14.04
C VAL A 5 -25.95 21.09 -13.57
N VAL A 6 -25.41 21.06 -12.35
CA VAL A 6 -24.77 19.86 -11.76
C VAL A 6 -25.72 18.67 -11.68
N GLU A 7 -26.97 18.87 -11.26
CA GLU A 7 -27.96 17.79 -11.19
C GLU A 7 -28.21 17.15 -12.57
N VAL A 8 -28.35 17.95 -13.62
CA VAL A 8 -28.59 17.43 -14.98
C VAL A 8 -27.34 16.78 -15.56
N LEU A 9 -26.15 17.28 -15.22
CA LEU A 9 -24.89 16.66 -15.65
C LEU A 9 -24.71 15.25 -15.08
N GLY A 10 -25.25 14.96 -13.89
CA GLY A 10 -25.26 13.63 -13.31
C GLY A 10 -26.06 12.65 -14.17
N ASP A 11 -27.28 13.05 -14.56
CA ASP A 11 -28.13 12.29 -15.48
C ASP A 11 -27.48 12.10 -16.86
N VAL A 12 -26.78 13.12 -17.36
CA VAL A 12 -26.05 13.04 -18.64
C VAL A 12 -24.98 11.97 -18.59
N PHE A 13 -24.18 11.93 -17.52
CA PHE A 13 -23.14 10.93 -17.36
C PHE A 13 -23.71 9.52 -17.25
N GLU A 14 -24.72 9.33 -16.39
CA GLU A 14 -25.43 8.05 -16.22
C GLU A 14 -26.00 7.56 -17.56
N PHE A 15 -26.73 8.43 -18.27
CA PHE A 15 -27.31 8.09 -19.57
C PHE A 15 -26.25 7.77 -20.61
N ALA A 16 -25.19 8.57 -20.71
CA ALA A 16 -24.12 8.33 -21.67
C ALA A 16 -23.39 7.00 -21.39
N PHE A 17 -23.11 6.71 -20.13
CA PHE A 17 -22.53 5.43 -19.70
C PHE A 17 -23.43 4.27 -20.10
N LYS A 18 -24.71 4.31 -19.74
CA LYS A 18 -25.67 3.26 -20.13
C LYS A 18 -25.81 3.13 -21.64
N LEU A 19 -25.82 4.24 -22.38
CA LEU A 19 -25.91 4.23 -23.84
C LEU A 19 -24.72 3.53 -24.50
N GLY A 20 -23.51 3.72 -23.97
CA GLY A 20 -22.31 2.98 -24.40
C GLY A 20 -22.36 1.51 -24.01
N PHE A 21 -22.75 1.23 -22.76
CA PHE A 21 -22.84 -0.13 -22.20
C PHE A 21 -23.88 -1.00 -22.91
N LEU A 22 -25.07 -0.47 -23.20
CA LEU A 22 -26.21 -1.23 -23.75
C LEU A 22 -26.10 -1.45 -25.26
N LYS A 23 -25.18 -0.79 -25.96
CA LYS A 23 -25.05 -0.87 -27.42
C LYS A 23 -24.85 -2.33 -27.87
N GLY A 24 -25.81 -2.84 -28.63
CA GLY A 24 -25.82 -4.22 -29.14
C GLY A 24 -26.15 -5.30 -28.09
N ARG A 25 -26.64 -4.91 -26.90
CA ARG A 25 -26.99 -5.84 -25.79
C ARG A 25 -28.47 -5.91 -25.46
N VAL A 26 -29.27 -4.95 -25.93
CA VAL A 26 -30.72 -4.90 -25.70
C VAL A 26 -31.49 -4.72 -27.00
N GLU A 27 -32.68 -5.31 -27.07
CA GLU A 27 -33.56 -5.21 -28.24
C GLU A 27 -34.20 -3.81 -28.35
N ASP A 28 -34.43 -3.14 -27.22
CA ASP A 28 -35.08 -1.83 -27.12
C ASP A 28 -34.08 -0.66 -27.11
N TYR A 29 -32.86 -0.86 -27.62
CA TYR A 29 -31.77 0.12 -27.58
C TYR A 29 -32.17 1.49 -28.14
N GLU A 30 -32.82 1.52 -29.31
CA GLU A 30 -33.26 2.78 -29.92
C GLU A 30 -34.35 3.45 -29.09
N SER A 31 -35.27 2.69 -28.48
CA SER A 31 -36.28 3.25 -27.57
C SER A 31 -35.65 3.82 -26.30
N PHE A 32 -34.66 3.14 -25.72
CA PHE A 32 -33.88 3.65 -24.59
C PHE A 32 -33.13 4.94 -24.95
N LYS A 33 -32.45 4.95 -26.11
CA LYS A 33 -31.73 6.12 -26.62
C LYS A 33 -32.67 7.31 -26.78
N GLU A 34 -33.75 7.16 -27.55
CA GLU A 34 -34.70 8.23 -27.81
C GLU A 34 -35.34 8.75 -26.51
N GLY A 35 -35.77 7.84 -25.63
CA GLY A 35 -36.36 8.19 -24.34
C GLY A 35 -35.39 8.95 -23.42
N GLY A 36 -34.12 8.55 -23.36
CA GLY A 36 -33.12 9.22 -22.54
C GLY A 36 -32.76 10.61 -23.06
N PHE A 37 -32.61 10.77 -24.39
CA PHE A 37 -32.40 12.09 -25.00
C PHE A 37 -33.55 13.05 -24.71
N GLU A 38 -34.81 12.61 -24.88
CA GLU A 38 -35.98 13.44 -24.56
C GLU A 38 -36.07 13.76 -23.07
N SER A 39 -35.85 12.77 -22.19
CA SER A 39 -35.91 12.97 -20.73
C SER A 39 -34.93 14.04 -20.26
N ILE A 40 -33.67 13.98 -20.69
CA ILE A 40 -32.64 14.97 -20.33
C ILE A 40 -32.93 16.32 -20.99
N ARG A 41 -33.43 16.33 -22.23
CA ARG A 41 -33.88 17.56 -22.91
C ARG A 41 -34.96 18.28 -22.10
N PHE A 42 -35.95 17.56 -21.58
CA PHE A 42 -36.96 18.15 -20.70
C PHE A 42 -36.35 18.74 -19.43
N LYS A 43 -35.36 18.07 -18.82
CA LYS A 43 -34.63 18.61 -17.66
C LYS A 43 -33.85 19.88 -17.98
N PHE A 44 -33.25 19.99 -19.16
CA PHE A 44 -32.60 21.25 -19.59
C PHE A 44 -33.62 22.38 -19.75
N LEU A 45 -34.78 22.11 -20.36
CA LEU A 45 -35.83 23.11 -20.54
C LEU A 45 -36.45 23.55 -19.20
N ASP A 46 -36.71 22.61 -18.30
CA ASP A 46 -37.26 22.86 -16.96
C ASP A 46 -36.34 23.76 -16.12
N LYS A 47 -35.02 23.68 -16.36
CA LYS A 47 -33.99 24.48 -15.68
C LYS A 47 -33.51 25.69 -16.49
N GLU A 48 -34.22 26.06 -17.56
CA GLU A 48 -33.92 27.23 -18.42
C GLU A 48 -32.54 27.19 -19.12
N LEU A 49 -32.03 25.98 -19.44
CA LEU A 49 -30.72 25.75 -20.09
C LEU A 49 -30.86 25.58 -21.62
N GLU A 50 -31.51 26.52 -22.30
CA GLU A 50 -31.84 26.42 -23.74
C GLU A 50 -30.62 26.22 -24.64
N GLU A 51 -29.48 26.83 -24.30
CA GLU A 51 -28.24 26.71 -25.08
C GLU A 51 -27.71 25.25 -25.12
N LEU A 52 -27.93 24.48 -24.06
CA LEU A 52 -27.52 23.07 -23.98
C LEU A 52 -28.46 22.15 -24.77
N VAL A 53 -29.74 22.51 -24.92
CA VAL A 53 -30.72 21.73 -25.71
C VAL A 53 -30.26 21.60 -27.15
N PHE A 54 -29.74 22.68 -27.75
CA PHE A 54 -29.24 22.64 -29.12
C PHE A 54 -28.05 21.69 -29.28
N VAL A 55 -27.09 21.75 -28.35
CA VAL A 55 -25.91 20.86 -28.34
C VAL A 55 -26.33 19.40 -28.15
N TRP A 56 -27.30 19.15 -27.26
CA TRP A 56 -27.84 17.84 -26.96
C TRP A 56 -28.52 17.18 -28.17
N GLU A 57 -29.34 17.93 -28.91
CA GLU A 57 -30.00 17.47 -30.13
C GLU A 57 -29.01 17.16 -31.26
N GLN A 58 -27.95 17.96 -31.41
CA GLN A 58 -26.89 17.64 -32.37
C GLN A 58 -26.20 16.32 -32.02
N LEU A 59 -25.95 16.11 -30.74
CA LEU A 59 -25.28 14.92 -30.24
C LEU A 59 -26.14 13.66 -30.41
N LYS A 60 -27.47 13.75 -30.26
CA LYS A 60 -28.43 12.67 -30.56
C LYS A 60 -28.26 12.07 -31.95
N GLY A 61 -28.00 12.92 -32.95
CA GLY A 61 -27.78 12.51 -34.34
C GLY A 61 -26.41 11.90 -34.63
N LEU A 62 -25.47 11.99 -33.69
CA LEU A 62 -24.08 11.52 -33.83
C LEU A 62 -23.83 10.19 -33.11
N VAL A 63 -24.79 9.71 -32.31
CA VAL A 63 -24.70 8.47 -31.53
C VAL A 63 -25.74 7.42 -31.99
N PRO A 64 -25.44 6.11 -31.90
CA PRO A 64 -24.17 5.53 -31.46
C PRO A 64 -23.07 5.63 -32.52
N PHE A 65 -21.80 5.58 -32.09
CA PHE A 65 -20.65 5.48 -32.98
C PHE A 65 -19.66 4.42 -32.47
N GLU A 66 -18.70 4.02 -33.32
CA GLU A 66 -17.59 3.15 -32.89
C GLU A 66 -16.44 3.99 -32.34
N LEU A 67 -15.89 3.62 -31.18
CA LEU A 67 -14.84 4.39 -30.50
C LEU A 67 -13.59 4.56 -31.36
N GLU A 68 -13.29 3.60 -32.25
CA GLU A 68 -12.15 3.63 -33.15
C GLU A 68 -12.35 4.58 -34.34
N ASN A 69 -13.59 5.01 -34.60
CA ASN A 69 -13.92 5.91 -35.70
C ASN A 69 -15.00 6.94 -35.32
N PRO A 70 -14.68 7.89 -34.43
CA PRO A 70 -15.66 8.87 -33.99
C PRO A 70 -16.06 9.82 -35.14
N PRO A 71 -17.32 10.31 -35.17
CA PRO A 71 -17.81 11.25 -36.15
C PRO A 71 -16.96 12.52 -36.24
N GLN A 72 -16.81 13.08 -37.44
CA GLN A 72 -16.00 14.28 -37.66
C GLN A 72 -16.47 15.49 -36.84
N GLY A 73 -17.79 15.59 -36.59
CA GLY A 73 -18.38 16.64 -35.76
C GLY A 73 -18.03 16.57 -34.27
N LEU A 74 -17.44 15.46 -33.81
CA LEU A 74 -16.97 15.27 -32.43
C LEU A 74 -15.45 15.34 -32.32
N LYS A 75 -14.71 15.68 -33.39
CA LYS A 75 -13.25 15.81 -33.37
C LYS A 75 -12.83 17.28 -33.27
N ASN A 76 -11.67 17.53 -32.67
CA ASN A 76 -11.04 18.85 -32.60
C ASN A 76 -11.93 19.95 -31.96
N LEU A 77 -12.72 19.58 -30.95
CA LEU A 77 -13.65 20.49 -30.26
C LEU A 77 -12.92 21.71 -29.65
N GLY A 78 -11.64 21.55 -29.30
CA GLY A 78 -10.79 22.57 -28.72
C GLY A 78 -10.93 22.66 -27.20
N LEU A 79 -9.85 23.05 -26.54
CA LEU A 79 -9.85 23.37 -25.11
C LEU A 79 -10.62 24.68 -24.81
N GLY A 80 -11.10 24.82 -23.58
CA GLY A 80 -11.84 25.97 -23.04
C GLY A 80 -13.08 25.53 -22.26
N GLN A 81 -13.24 26.01 -21.04
CA GLN A 81 -14.40 25.69 -20.20
C GLN A 81 -15.60 26.55 -20.61
N THR A 82 -16.56 25.86 -21.20
CA THR A 82 -17.92 26.35 -21.48
C THR A 82 -18.90 25.27 -21.04
N ASP A 83 -20.14 25.62 -20.75
CA ASP A 83 -21.17 24.63 -20.39
C ASP A 83 -21.35 23.59 -21.52
N LYS A 84 -21.24 24.04 -22.77
CA LYS A 84 -21.20 23.17 -23.96
C LYS A 84 -20.04 22.16 -23.90
N ASN A 85 -18.81 22.63 -23.69
CA ASN A 85 -17.65 21.73 -23.68
C ASN A 85 -17.68 20.79 -22.47
N THR A 86 -18.19 21.27 -21.33
CA THR A 86 -18.39 20.45 -20.12
C THR A 86 -19.41 19.34 -20.39
N LEU A 87 -20.55 19.67 -20.99
CA LEU A 87 -21.57 18.70 -21.41
C LEU A 87 -21.01 17.66 -22.38
N LEU A 88 -20.34 18.12 -23.44
CA LEU A 88 -19.75 17.24 -24.47
C LEU A 88 -18.67 16.33 -23.88
N PHE A 89 -17.80 16.88 -23.02
CA PHE A 89 -16.73 16.13 -22.38
C PHE A 89 -17.31 15.03 -21.50
N LEU A 90 -18.27 15.38 -20.64
CA LEU A 90 -18.89 14.44 -19.71
C LEU A 90 -19.70 13.35 -20.44
N PHE A 91 -20.43 13.73 -21.50
CA PHE A 91 -21.13 12.75 -22.33
C PHE A 91 -20.14 11.79 -23.00
N LEU A 92 -19.10 12.30 -23.65
CA LEU A 92 -18.12 11.46 -24.35
C LEU A 92 -17.38 10.54 -23.37
N LEU A 93 -17.03 11.06 -22.19
CA LEU A 93 -16.42 10.29 -21.12
C LEU A 93 -17.34 9.14 -20.68
N GLY A 94 -18.58 9.43 -20.30
CA GLY A 94 -19.56 8.40 -19.95
C GLY A 94 -19.74 7.38 -21.07
N TYR A 95 -19.91 7.82 -22.32
CA TYR A 95 -20.09 6.93 -23.48
C TYR A 95 -18.90 5.99 -23.71
N TYR A 96 -17.67 6.50 -23.63
CA TYR A 96 -16.46 5.69 -23.73
C TYR A 96 -16.35 4.70 -22.57
N GLU A 97 -16.56 5.17 -21.34
CA GLU A 97 -16.49 4.34 -20.14
C GLU A 97 -17.50 3.20 -20.17
N GLY A 98 -18.76 3.49 -20.48
CA GLY A 98 -19.79 2.48 -20.63
C GLY A 98 -19.51 1.50 -21.76
N SER A 99 -18.99 1.98 -22.88
CA SER A 99 -18.61 1.13 -24.02
C SER A 99 -17.46 0.17 -23.65
N PHE A 100 -16.42 0.65 -22.96
CA PHE A 100 -15.32 -0.19 -22.50
C PHE A 100 -15.75 -1.15 -21.40
N TYR A 101 -16.56 -0.69 -20.44
CA TYR A 101 -17.14 -1.53 -19.40
C TYR A 101 -17.93 -2.68 -20.03
N GLY A 102 -18.79 -2.38 -21.01
CA GLY A 102 -19.55 -3.39 -21.74
C GLY A 102 -18.67 -4.40 -22.48
N LYS A 103 -17.57 -3.96 -23.13
CA LYS A 103 -16.63 -4.85 -23.83
C LYS A 103 -16.00 -5.90 -22.90
N GLY A 104 -15.93 -5.64 -21.59
CA GLY A 104 -15.39 -6.57 -20.59
C GLY A 104 -16.27 -7.79 -20.31
N PHE A 105 -17.53 -7.79 -20.76
CA PHE A 105 -18.49 -8.86 -20.45
C PHE A 105 -18.94 -9.60 -21.70
N ARG A 106 -19.11 -10.93 -21.58
CA ARG A 106 -19.63 -11.79 -22.66
C ARG A 106 -21.13 -12.04 -22.50
N ASP A 107 -21.49 -12.69 -21.39
CA ASP A 107 -22.87 -13.11 -21.12
C ASP A 107 -23.49 -12.21 -20.06
N VAL A 108 -24.18 -11.15 -20.50
CA VAL A 108 -24.81 -10.17 -19.60
C VAL A 108 -26.31 -10.41 -19.52
N ARG A 109 -26.81 -10.68 -18.31
CA ARG A 109 -28.25 -10.61 -17.98
C ARG A 109 -28.54 -9.27 -17.31
N LEU A 110 -29.15 -8.37 -18.05
CA LEU A 110 -29.57 -7.06 -17.55
C LEU A 110 -30.81 -7.21 -16.64
N ILE A 111 -30.78 -6.58 -15.48
CA ILE A 111 -31.89 -6.60 -14.51
C ILE A 111 -32.54 -5.21 -14.43
N LYS A 112 -31.74 -4.16 -14.22
CA LYS A 112 -32.18 -2.75 -14.22
C LYS A 112 -31.19 -1.91 -15.00
N TYR A 113 -31.67 -1.16 -15.99
CA TYR A 113 -30.86 -0.22 -16.77
C TYR A 113 -31.63 1.01 -17.23
N GLN A 114 -32.96 1.04 -17.11
CA GLN A 114 -33.79 2.20 -17.45
C GLN A 114 -33.37 3.42 -16.61
N LEU A 115 -33.59 4.63 -17.13
CA LEU A 115 -33.37 5.86 -16.38
C LEU A 115 -34.52 6.08 -15.38
N GLY A 116 -34.18 6.59 -14.20
CA GLY A 116 -35.15 6.90 -13.13
C GLY A 116 -35.48 5.71 -12.21
N GLU A 117 -36.23 6.05 -11.16
CA GLU A 117 -36.65 5.14 -10.08
C GLU A 117 -37.99 4.45 -10.43
N GLY A 118 -38.08 3.14 -10.18
CA GLY A 118 -39.32 2.36 -10.37
C GLY A 118 -40.31 2.49 -9.20
N SER A 119 -39.87 3.02 -8.06
CA SER A 119 -40.64 3.22 -6.82
C SER A 119 -40.05 4.38 -6.02
N GLN A 120 -40.83 5.04 -5.17
CA GLN A 120 -40.32 6.06 -4.24
C GLN A 120 -39.69 5.48 -2.96
N ILE A 121 -39.79 4.15 -2.75
CA ILE A 121 -39.30 3.48 -1.54
C ILE A 121 -37.81 3.16 -1.70
N ALA A 122 -36.97 3.59 -0.77
CA ALA A 122 -35.53 3.35 -0.86
C ALA A 122 -35.18 1.89 -0.49
N GLY A 123 -34.04 1.43 -1.01
CA GLY A 123 -33.57 0.06 -0.81
C GLY A 123 -34.36 -1.03 -1.53
N ILE A 124 -35.14 -0.67 -2.55
CA ILE A 124 -35.80 -1.59 -3.49
C ILE A 124 -34.96 -1.68 -4.77
N TYR A 125 -34.52 -2.88 -5.17
CA TYR A 125 -33.55 -3.04 -6.27
C TYR A 125 -34.02 -2.48 -7.64
N PRO A 126 -35.32 -2.44 -7.99
CA PRO A 126 -35.80 -1.67 -9.14
C PRO A 126 -35.42 -0.18 -9.18
N ASN A 127 -34.92 0.40 -8.09
CA ASN A 127 -34.44 1.78 -8.03
C ASN A 127 -32.92 1.92 -8.20
N ALA A 128 -32.19 0.81 -8.43
CA ALA A 128 -30.79 0.88 -8.78
C ALA A 128 -30.60 1.62 -10.12
N ASP A 129 -29.48 2.32 -10.26
CA ASP A 129 -29.14 2.94 -11.54
C ASP A 129 -28.84 1.85 -12.57
N LEU A 130 -27.93 0.93 -12.23
CA LEU A 130 -27.57 -0.19 -13.08
C LEU A 130 -27.41 -1.47 -12.24
N LEU A 131 -28.16 -2.52 -12.62
CA LEU A 131 -28.11 -3.83 -12.00
C LEU A 131 -28.06 -4.90 -13.10
N PHE A 132 -27.08 -5.79 -13.06
CA PHE A 132 -26.97 -6.89 -14.03
C PHE A 132 -26.15 -8.05 -13.47
N VAL A 133 -26.28 -9.21 -14.09
CA VAL A 133 -25.42 -10.37 -13.83
C VAL A 133 -24.54 -10.63 -15.04
N ALA A 134 -23.25 -10.79 -14.82
CA ALA A 134 -22.30 -11.21 -15.86
C ALA A 134 -21.28 -12.19 -15.27
N ASP A 135 -21.00 -13.27 -15.98
CA ASP A 135 -20.00 -14.29 -15.59
C ASP A 135 -20.17 -14.82 -14.14
N GLY A 136 -21.42 -14.90 -13.68
CA GLY A 136 -21.77 -15.34 -12.33
C GLY A 136 -21.60 -14.29 -11.23
N VAL A 137 -21.41 -13.02 -11.59
CA VAL A 137 -21.26 -11.89 -10.65
C VAL A 137 -22.48 -10.97 -10.78
N LEU A 138 -23.11 -10.63 -9.66
CA LEU A 138 -24.15 -9.60 -9.58
C LEU A 138 -23.49 -8.23 -9.42
N TYR A 139 -23.64 -7.34 -10.41
CA TYR A 139 -23.15 -5.97 -10.37
C TYR A 139 -24.26 -5.01 -9.98
N VAL A 140 -24.11 -4.34 -8.84
CA VAL A 140 -24.95 -3.25 -8.34
C VAL A 140 -24.15 -1.95 -8.46
N VAL A 141 -24.52 -1.09 -9.40
CA VAL A 141 -23.79 0.13 -9.72
C VAL A 141 -24.68 1.34 -9.51
N ASP A 142 -24.12 2.35 -8.86
CA ASP A 142 -24.70 3.68 -8.66
C ASP A 142 -23.71 4.74 -9.15
N PHE A 143 -24.21 5.78 -9.83
CA PHE A 143 -23.36 6.80 -10.47
C PHE A 143 -23.33 8.09 -9.64
N LYS A 144 -22.13 8.62 -9.41
CA LYS A 144 -21.88 9.84 -8.63
C LYS A 144 -21.09 10.85 -9.44
N LEU A 145 -21.54 12.12 -9.47
CA LEU A 145 -20.83 13.22 -10.14
C LEU A 145 -19.80 13.93 -9.24
N GLY A 146 -19.77 13.60 -7.94
CA GLY A 146 -19.07 14.35 -6.90
C GLY A 146 -17.64 14.78 -7.27
N GLY A 147 -17.39 16.10 -7.26
CA GLY A 147 -16.07 16.71 -7.53
C GLY A 147 -15.66 16.81 -9.01
N ALA A 148 -16.35 16.15 -9.93
CA ALA A 148 -15.93 16.06 -11.33
C ALA A 148 -15.94 17.43 -12.05
N GLU A 149 -16.87 18.33 -11.75
CA GLU A 149 -16.99 19.62 -12.45
C GLU A 149 -15.71 20.48 -12.32
N GLY A 150 -15.17 20.60 -11.11
CA GLY A 150 -13.98 21.41 -10.87
C GLY A 150 -12.74 20.83 -11.53
N ASP A 151 -12.62 19.50 -11.53
CA ASP A 151 -11.54 18.77 -12.19
C ASP A 151 -11.63 18.88 -13.72
N ILE A 152 -12.85 18.77 -14.30
CA ILE A 152 -13.11 19.01 -15.72
C ILE A 152 -12.76 20.45 -16.10
N ARG A 153 -13.12 21.44 -15.27
CA ARG A 153 -12.76 22.85 -15.50
C ARG A 153 -11.25 23.03 -15.56
N ALA A 154 -10.49 22.44 -14.62
CA ALA A 154 -9.03 22.51 -14.64
C ALA A 154 -8.44 21.91 -15.93
N LEU A 155 -8.94 20.75 -16.36
CA LEU A 155 -8.50 20.10 -17.60
C LEU A 155 -8.79 20.93 -18.85
N LEU A 156 -10.01 21.45 -18.97
CA LEU A 156 -10.45 22.15 -20.17
C LEU A 156 -9.91 23.59 -20.25
N ASP A 157 -9.73 24.30 -19.13
CA ASP A 157 -9.23 25.68 -19.14
C ASP A 157 -7.71 25.77 -19.05
N LYS A 158 -7.11 25.09 -18.08
CA LYS A 158 -5.68 25.26 -17.74
C LYS A 158 -4.81 24.30 -18.52
N GLY A 159 -5.38 23.22 -19.08
CA GLY A 159 -4.62 22.16 -19.72
C GLY A 159 -3.76 21.37 -18.74
N GLU A 160 -4.17 21.32 -17.46
CA GLU A 160 -3.42 20.69 -16.38
C GLU A 160 -4.33 19.79 -15.54
N GLY A 161 -3.82 18.63 -15.11
CA GLY A 161 -4.56 17.68 -14.29
C GLY A 161 -3.69 16.79 -13.40
N SER A 162 -4.33 15.89 -12.67
CA SER A 162 -3.66 14.90 -11.81
C SER A 162 -4.28 13.52 -11.96
N ILE A 163 -3.46 12.47 -11.89
CA ILE A 163 -3.89 11.07 -11.96
C ILE A 163 -3.40 10.35 -10.70
N PRO A 164 -4.24 9.78 -9.83
CA PRO A 164 -5.69 9.73 -9.91
C PRO A 164 -6.38 10.99 -9.36
N TYR A 165 -7.60 11.26 -9.82
CA TYR A 165 -8.53 12.15 -9.11
C TYR A 165 -9.07 11.44 -7.86
N ARG A 166 -9.17 12.17 -6.75
CA ARG A 166 -9.54 11.60 -5.44
C ARG A 166 -10.84 12.21 -4.92
N ILE A 167 -11.74 11.34 -4.47
CA ILE A 167 -12.97 11.71 -3.76
C ILE A 167 -12.64 12.10 -2.31
N TYR A 168 -13.51 12.89 -1.69
CA TYR A 168 -13.37 13.36 -0.33
C TYR A 168 -13.58 12.23 0.70
N GLY A 169 -12.75 12.23 1.75
CA GLY A 169 -12.78 11.28 2.88
C GLY A 169 -11.41 10.63 3.09
N LEU A 170 -10.98 10.47 4.34
CA LEU A 170 -9.79 9.67 4.70
C LEU A 170 -10.20 8.19 4.67
N PRO A 171 -9.85 7.44 3.61
CA PRO A 171 -10.42 6.12 3.42
C PRO A 171 -9.36 5.11 3.87
N VAL A 172 -9.63 4.39 4.95
CA VAL A 172 -8.72 3.39 5.53
C VAL A 172 -8.99 2.04 4.89
N ASN A 173 -7.94 1.37 4.40
CA ASN A 173 -8.06 0.04 3.82
C ASN A 173 -8.46 -0.98 4.89
N VAL A 174 -9.57 -1.69 4.66
CA VAL A 174 -9.93 -2.88 5.44
C VAL A 174 -9.87 -4.07 4.49
N SER A 175 -9.14 -5.13 4.85
CA SER A 175 -9.26 -6.37 4.08
C SER A 175 -10.66 -6.95 4.34
N LEU A 176 -11.48 -6.93 3.30
CA LEU A 176 -12.80 -7.58 3.25
C LEU A 176 -12.69 -9.05 2.79
N GLY A 177 -11.47 -9.54 2.52
CA GLY A 177 -11.16 -10.68 1.67
C GLY A 177 -11.65 -12.06 2.11
N GLU A 178 -12.45 -12.16 3.17
CA GLU A 178 -13.00 -13.44 3.67
C GLU A 178 -14.51 -13.42 3.87
N VAL A 179 -15.17 -12.30 3.61
CA VAL A 179 -16.55 -12.16 4.06
C VAL A 179 -17.47 -12.51 2.89
N GLY A 180 -18.04 -13.72 2.94
CA GLY A 180 -19.23 -14.03 2.15
C GLY A 180 -20.26 -12.92 2.36
N PHE A 181 -20.99 -12.55 1.31
CA PHE A 181 -21.84 -11.35 1.32
C PHE A 181 -22.83 -11.35 2.49
N GLU A 182 -23.34 -12.53 2.88
CA GLU A 182 -24.16 -12.71 4.08
C GLU A 182 -23.46 -12.31 5.37
N ARG A 183 -22.24 -12.82 5.61
CA ARG A 183 -21.47 -12.48 6.80
C ARG A 183 -21.12 -10.99 6.84
N PHE A 184 -20.96 -10.35 5.69
CA PHE A 184 -20.67 -8.92 5.60
C PHE A 184 -21.90 -8.12 6.02
N VAL A 185 -23.06 -8.49 5.48
CA VAL A 185 -24.34 -7.90 5.86
C VAL A 185 -24.62 -8.11 7.35
N PHE A 186 -24.33 -9.29 7.89
CA PHE A 186 -24.45 -9.57 9.31
C PHE A 186 -23.55 -8.64 10.14
N SER A 187 -22.26 -8.56 9.84
CA SER A 187 -21.33 -7.67 10.55
C SER A 187 -21.69 -6.19 10.41
N LEU A 188 -22.21 -5.76 9.26
CA LEU A 188 -22.74 -4.41 9.06
C LEU A 188 -23.93 -4.13 10.01
N LEU A 189 -24.82 -5.11 10.18
CA LEU A 189 -25.98 -5.00 11.07
C LEU A 189 -25.65 -5.17 12.55
N GLU A 190 -24.54 -5.81 12.92
CA GLU A 190 -24.00 -5.77 14.28
C GLU A 190 -23.59 -4.34 14.67
N MET A 191 -23.28 -3.49 13.69
CA MET A 191 -22.92 -2.08 13.89
C MET A 191 -24.10 -1.11 13.72
N GLU A 192 -25.34 -1.62 13.70
CA GLU A 192 -26.51 -0.78 13.40
C GLU A 192 -26.64 0.40 14.38
N GLU A 193 -26.50 0.14 15.69
CA GLU A 193 -26.63 1.18 16.71
C GLU A 193 -25.53 2.24 16.58
N GLU A 194 -24.31 1.81 16.27
CA GLU A 194 -23.15 2.66 16.08
C GLU A 194 -23.28 3.54 14.83
N LEU A 195 -23.75 2.97 13.72
CA LEU A 195 -23.99 3.69 12.47
C LEU A 195 -25.11 4.73 12.65
N LEU A 196 -26.19 4.36 13.35
CA LEU A 196 -27.28 5.28 13.66
C LEU A 196 -26.90 6.35 14.68
N SER A 197 -25.80 6.15 15.43
CA SER A 197 -25.24 7.17 16.33
C SER A 197 -24.39 8.23 15.62
N LEU A 198 -24.17 8.10 14.30
CA LEU A 198 -23.42 9.09 13.52
C LEU A 198 -24.15 10.44 13.50
N GLU A 199 -23.45 11.50 13.91
CA GLU A 199 -23.99 12.87 13.85
C GLU A 199 -24.12 13.37 12.40
N THR A 200 -23.29 12.84 11.49
CA THR A 200 -23.21 13.25 10.08
C THR A 200 -22.81 12.05 9.22
N ALA A 201 -23.30 11.96 7.99
CA ALA A 201 -22.97 10.87 7.06
C ALA A 201 -22.46 11.43 5.72
N ASN A 202 -21.29 10.98 5.27
CA ASN A 202 -20.74 11.41 3.98
C ASN A 202 -21.50 10.78 2.80
N PRO A 203 -21.48 11.40 1.60
CA PRO A 203 -22.22 10.90 0.44
C PRO A 203 -21.79 9.48 0.00
N GLU A 204 -20.53 9.11 0.24
CA GLU A 204 -19.99 7.80 -0.12
C GLU A 204 -20.55 6.67 0.76
N LEU A 205 -20.65 6.85 2.08
CA LEU A 205 -21.27 5.91 3.00
C LEU A 205 -22.74 5.70 2.64
N LYS A 206 -23.46 6.79 2.34
CA LYS A 206 -24.87 6.72 1.90
C LYS A 206 -25.00 5.92 0.61
N GLY A 207 -24.19 6.23 -0.40
CA GLY A 207 -24.17 5.49 -1.66
C GLY A 207 -23.82 4.03 -1.47
N PHE A 208 -22.85 3.72 -0.60
CA PHE A 208 -22.45 2.34 -0.34
C PHE A 208 -23.58 1.54 0.33
N LEU A 209 -24.22 2.08 1.38
CA LEU A 209 -25.37 1.44 2.02
C LEU A 209 -26.55 1.27 1.05
N GLN A 210 -26.74 2.22 0.13
CA GLN A 210 -27.74 2.14 -0.93
C GLN A 210 -27.50 0.91 -1.83
N VAL A 211 -26.30 0.75 -2.38
CA VAL A 211 -25.98 -0.42 -3.23
C VAL A 211 -26.00 -1.74 -2.44
N VAL A 212 -25.60 -1.74 -1.15
CA VAL A 212 -25.78 -2.91 -0.27
C VAL A 212 -27.26 -3.28 -0.18
N SER A 213 -28.13 -2.30 0.07
CA SER A 213 -29.57 -2.54 0.21
C SER A 213 -30.19 -3.13 -1.07
N TYR A 214 -29.82 -2.61 -2.24
CA TYR A 214 -30.28 -3.15 -3.53
C TYR A 214 -29.77 -4.57 -3.79
N GLY A 215 -28.52 -4.86 -3.47
CA GLY A 215 -27.94 -6.21 -3.62
C GLY A 215 -28.65 -7.23 -2.73
N VAL A 216 -28.89 -6.88 -1.45
CA VAL A 216 -29.63 -7.73 -0.51
C VAL A 216 -31.07 -7.96 -0.97
N ASP A 217 -31.75 -6.91 -1.40
CA ASP A 217 -33.14 -6.94 -1.86
C ASP A 217 -33.32 -7.89 -3.06
N TYR A 218 -32.49 -7.74 -4.09
CA TYR A 218 -32.50 -8.60 -5.28
C TYR A 218 -32.21 -10.07 -4.95
N LEU A 219 -31.18 -10.35 -4.16
CA LEU A 219 -30.82 -11.73 -3.81
C LEU A 219 -31.91 -12.44 -2.99
N CYS A 220 -32.63 -11.70 -2.15
CA CYS A 220 -33.77 -12.24 -1.39
C CYS A 220 -34.97 -12.55 -2.28
N GLU A 221 -35.28 -11.65 -3.22
CA GLU A 221 -36.47 -11.72 -4.07
C GLU A 221 -36.33 -12.75 -5.19
N GLU A 222 -35.24 -12.65 -5.95
CA GLU A 222 -35.05 -13.45 -7.17
C GLU A 222 -34.36 -14.79 -6.90
N LYS A 223 -33.63 -14.91 -5.79
CA LYS A 223 -32.87 -16.12 -5.38
C LYS A 223 -32.10 -16.75 -6.56
N PRO A 224 -31.23 -15.97 -7.23
CA PRO A 224 -30.55 -16.42 -8.44
C PRO A 224 -29.60 -17.58 -8.13
N LYS A 225 -29.63 -18.62 -8.97
CA LYS A 225 -28.77 -19.81 -8.81
C LYS A 225 -27.42 -19.70 -9.53
N ASP A 226 -27.32 -18.72 -10.43
CA ASP A 226 -26.16 -18.49 -11.28
C ASP A 226 -25.18 -17.46 -10.72
N VAL A 227 -25.55 -16.77 -9.64
CA VAL A 227 -24.70 -15.80 -8.95
C VAL A 227 -23.81 -16.50 -7.94
N ARG A 228 -22.51 -16.18 -7.97
CA ARG A 228 -21.44 -16.66 -7.08
C ARG A 228 -20.67 -15.52 -6.40
N GLU A 229 -20.82 -14.30 -6.92
CA GLU A 229 -20.21 -13.09 -6.37
C GLU A 229 -21.18 -11.90 -6.46
N VAL A 230 -21.00 -10.92 -5.59
CA VAL A 230 -21.70 -9.63 -5.59
C VAL A 230 -20.67 -8.51 -5.67
N SER A 231 -20.83 -7.61 -6.63
CA SER A 231 -20.01 -6.41 -6.83
C SER A 231 -20.86 -5.17 -6.57
N LEU A 232 -20.52 -4.42 -5.52
CA LEU A 232 -21.17 -3.19 -5.13
C LEU A 232 -20.28 -2.01 -5.51
N SER A 233 -20.77 -1.06 -6.32
CA SER A 233 -19.90 0.00 -6.85
C SER A 233 -20.57 1.37 -6.95
N LEU A 234 -19.79 2.41 -6.62
CA LEU A 234 -20.08 3.82 -6.88
C LEU A 234 -19.11 4.33 -7.94
N PHE A 235 -19.62 4.71 -9.11
CA PHE A 235 -18.82 5.14 -10.26
C PHE A 235 -18.76 6.67 -10.35
N TYR A 236 -17.58 7.20 -10.69
CA TYR A 236 -17.30 8.62 -10.78
C TYR A 236 -16.58 8.94 -12.09
N PRO A 237 -16.92 10.02 -12.83
CA PRO A 237 -16.38 10.24 -14.18
C PRO A 237 -14.84 10.29 -14.26
N LEU A 238 -14.19 10.95 -13.30
CA LEU A 238 -12.74 11.15 -13.32
C LEU A 238 -12.00 10.41 -12.21
N ALA A 239 -12.70 10.10 -11.13
CA ALA A 239 -12.14 9.57 -9.90
C ALA A 239 -12.31 8.05 -9.79
N GLU A 240 -11.50 7.44 -8.95
CA GLU A 240 -11.55 6.00 -8.73
C GLU A 240 -12.87 5.59 -8.06
N PRO A 241 -13.53 4.51 -8.54
CA PRO A 241 -14.78 4.06 -7.97
C PRO A 241 -14.58 3.60 -6.53
N PHE A 242 -15.62 3.78 -5.72
CA PHE A 242 -15.79 2.89 -4.57
C PHE A 242 -16.27 1.56 -5.13
N SER A 243 -15.56 0.47 -4.91
CA SER A 243 -16.04 -0.86 -5.30
C SER A 243 -15.68 -1.87 -4.23
N ALA A 244 -16.62 -2.75 -3.91
CA ALA A 244 -16.47 -3.85 -2.97
C ALA A 244 -17.07 -5.12 -3.59
N ARG A 245 -16.29 -6.21 -3.62
CA ARG A 245 -16.71 -7.51 -4.17
C ARG A 245 -16.74 -8.58 -3.08
N PHE A 246 -17.77 -9.42 -3.08
CA PHE A 246 -18.05 -10.43 -2.06
C PHE A 246 -18.43 -11.77 -2.71
N TYR A 247 -18.11 -12.89 -2.06
CA TYR A 247 -18.62 -14.20 -2.48
C TYR A 247 -20.08 -14.41 -2.08
N TRP A 248 -20.77 -15.27 -2.81
CA TRP A 248 -22.16 -15.62 -2.58
C TRP A 248 -22.35 -17.12 -2.83
N ASN A 249 -22.73 -17.87 -1.80
CA ASN A 249 -22.99 -19.31 -1.89
C ASN A 249 -24.48 -19.65 -1.86
N GLY A 250 -25.35 -18.65 -1.98
CA GLY A 250 -26.81 -18.83 -1.91
C GLY A 250 -27.35 -18.89 -0.48
N GLU A 251 -26.67 -18.23 0.45
CA GLU A 251 -27.12 -18.06 1.83
C GLU A 251 -28.51 -17.38 1.90
N ASP A 252 -29.24 -17.51 3.00
CA ASP A 252 -30.55 -16.86 3.15
C ASP A 252 -30.40 -15.47 3.78
N LEU A 253 -30.53 -14.42 2.95
CA LEU A 253 -30.47 -13.02 3.40
C LEU A 253 -31.83 -12.47 3.90
N SER A 254 -32.91 -13.26 3.81
CA SER A 254 -34.26 -12.83 4.22
C SER A 254 -34.32 -12.27 5.65
N PRO A 255 -33.56 -12.79 6.65
CA PRO A 255 -33.52 -12.22 8.00
C PRO A 255 -32.98 -10.79 8.08
N TYR A 256 -32.18 -10.37 7.09
CA TYR A 256 -31.46 -9.11 7.09
C TYR A 256 -32.12 -8.03 6.21
N ARG A 257 -32.87 -8.43 5.17
CA ARG A 257 -33.46 -7.54 4.14
C ARG A 257 -34.09 -6.27 4.71
N GLU A 258 -35.03 -6.42 5.63
CA GLU A 258 -35.76 -5.28 6.19
C GLU A 258 -34.86 -4.40 7.07
N ARG A 259 -33.97 -4.99 7.85
CA ARG A 259 -33.05 -4.25 8.73
C ARG A 259 -32.06 -3.42 7.92
N VAL A 260 -31.48 -3.97 6.86
CA VAL A 260 -30.58 -3.24 5.96
C VAL A 260 -31.30 -2.07 5.30
N ARG A 261 -32.54 -2.29 4.82
CA ARG A 261 -33.36 -1.23 4.24
C ARG A 261 -33.63 -0.10 5.24
N GLN A 262 -34.04 -0.43 6.46
CA GLN A 262 -34.29 0.56 7.51
C GLN A 262 -33.02 1.31 7.92
N LEU A 263 -31.88 0.62 7.98
CA LEU A 263 -30.59 1.25 8.24
C LEU A 263 -30.27 2.28 7.14
N TYR A 264 -30.40 1.90 5.86
CA TYR A 264 -30.16 2.83 4.75
C TYR A 264 -31.09 4.05 4.80
N GLU A 265 -32.40 3.85 4.97
CA GLU A 265 -33.38 4.95 5.07
C GLU A 265 -33.03 5.92 6.20
N LYS A 266 -32.64 5.40 7.39
CA LYS A 266 -32.24 6.25 8.51
C LYS A 266 -30.94 7.02 8.23
N ILE A 267 -29.92 6.37 7.64
CA ILE A 267 -28.64 7.01 7.33
C ILE A 267 -28.77 8.03 6.18
N LYS A 268 -29.66 7.79 5.22
CA LYS A 268 -29.96 8.70 4.10
C LYS A 268 -30.36 10.09 4.60
N GLU A 269 -31.16 10.15 5.66
CA GLU A 269 -31.64 11.39 6.31
C GLU A 269 -30.58 12.12 7.15
N ILE A 270 -29.44 11.47 7.46
CA ILE A 270 -28.37 12.11 8.22
C ILE A 270 -27.58 13.04 7.29
N ASP A 271 -27.72 14.35 7.44
CA ASP A 271 -27.00 15.32 6.61
C ASP A 271 -25.48 15.10 6.63
N TRP A 272 -24.85 15.44 5.50
CA TRP A 272 -23.40 15.56 5.49
C TRP A 272 -23.01 16.77 6.33
N GLU A 273 -21.90 16.65 7.06
CA GLU A 273 -21.43 17.69 7.97
C GLU A 273 -21.40 19.06 7.28
N TYR A 274 -20.82 19.15 6.08
CA TYR A 274 -20.66 20.44 5.39
C TYR A 274 -21.92 21.00 4.75
N SER A 275 -22.97 20.21 4.55
CA SER A 275 -24.25 20.72 4.05
C SER A 275 -24.86 21.76 5.01
N GLN A 276 -24.47 21.74 6.29
CA GLN A 276 -24.87 22.78 7.24
C GLN A 276 -24.33 24.17 6.87
N ALA A 277 -23.22 24.26 6.13
CA ALA A 277 -22.65 25.53 5.68
C ALA A 277 -23.49 26.23 4.59
N VAL A 278 -24.45 25.53 3.97
CA VAL A 278 -25.34 26.05 2.92
C VAL A 278 -26.55 26.82 3.48
N ALA A 279 -26.70 26.91 4.81
CA ALA A 279 -27.89 27.43 5.49
C ALA A 279 -28.44 28.77 4.92
N GLU A 280 -29.71 28.78 4.49
CA GLU A 280 -30.38 29.97 3.93
C GLU A 280 -30.86 30.97 5.00
N GLY A 281 -31.06 30.54 6.26
CA GLY A 281 -31.60 31.36 7.33
C GLY A 281 -30.55 32.07 8.18
N ARG A 282 -30.68 33.40 8.36
CA ARG A 282 -29.78 34.23 9.19
C ARG A 282 -29.56 33.66 10.60
N ALA A 283 -30.61 33.21 11.27
CA ALA A 283 -30.53 32.64 12.62
C ALA A 283 -29.76 31.31 12.69
N ARG A 284 -29.78 30.49 11.61
CA ARG A 284 -29.02 29.23 11.54
C ARG A 284 -27.55 29.51 11.28
N ARG A 285 -27.22 30.49 10.44
CA ARG A 285 -25.84 30.97 10.24
C ARG A 285 -25.25 31.55 11.52
N GLU A 286 -25.99 32.44 12.18
CA GLU A 286 -25.58 33.03 13.47
C GLU A 286 -25.33 31.94 14.52
N ARG A 287 -26.19 30.91 14.58
CA ARG A 287 -25.99 29.75 15.46
C ARG A 287 -24.75 28.94 15.11
N LEU A 288 -24.51 28.60 13.84
CA LEU A 288 -23.33 27.83 13.43
C LEU A 288 -22.03 28.62 13.67
N LEU A 289 -22.04 29.93 13.44
CA LEU A 289 -20.94 30.83 13.75
C LEU A 289 -20.69 30.95 15.27
N GLU A 290 -21.67 30.59 16.11
CA GLU A 290 -21.52 30.54 17.56
C GLU A 290 -21.14 29.13 18.08
N GLU A 291 -21.79 28.08 17.57
CA GLU A 291 -21.63 26.69 18.01
C GLU A 291 -20.37 26.03 17.47
N ALA A 292 -20.02 26.24 16.18
CA ALA A 292 -18.85 25.60 15.60
C ALA A 292 -17.54 26.04 16.28
N PRO A 293 -17.32 27.34 16.59
CA PRO A 293 -16.18 27.74 17.40
C PRO A 293 -16.20 27.16 18.82
N LYS A 294 -17.36 27.08 19.49
CA LYS A 294 -17.46 26.47 20.83
C LYS A 294 -17.07 25.00 20.80
N GLU A 295 -17.51 24.25 19.79
CA GLU A 295 -17.15 22.84 19.66
C GLU A 295 -15.68 22.67 19.26
N ILE A 296 -15.13 23.56 18.41
CA ILE A 296 -13.68 23.60 18.14
C ILE A 296 -12.89 23.82 19.43
N GLU A 297 -13.30 24.77 20.28
CA GLU A 297 -12.65 25.01 21.56
C GLU A 297 -12.82 23.80 22.50
N ARG A 298 -13.99 23.17 22.56
CA ARG A 298 -14.18 21.92 23.31
C ARG A 298 -13.26 20.79 22.82
N LEU A 299 -13.10 20.61 21.52
CA LEU A 299 -12.18 19.63 20.94
C LEU A 299 -10.72 19.97 21.27
N LYS A 300 -10.35 21.25 21.26
CA LYS A 300 -9.03 21.71 21.71
C LYS A 300 -8.82 21.46 23.20
N GLU A 301 -9.83 21.67 24.04
CA GLU A 301 -9.80 21.34 25.46
C GLU A 301 -9.65 19.83 25.68
N GLU A 302 -10.34 18.99 24.90
CA GLU A 302 -10.15 17.53 24.93
C GLU A 302 -8.73 17.15 24.54
N MET A 303 -8.20 17.74 23.45
CA MET A 303 -6.80 17.55 23.06
C MET A 303 -5.85 17.95 24.18
N GLN A 304 -6.01 19.13 24.79
CA GLN A 304 -5.21 19.57 25.93
C GLN A 304 -5.32 18.63 27.13
N LYS A 305 -6.52 18.11 27.42
CA LYS A 305 -6.71 17.11 28.47
C LYS A 305 -5.91 15.84 28.18
N ARG A 306 -5.92 15.37 26.93
CA ARG A 306 -5.09 14.23 26.50
C ARG A 306 -3.59 14.55 26.59
N GLU A 307 -3.15 15.74 26.22
CA GLU A 307 -1.74 16.15 26.37
C GLU A 307 -1.26 16.13 27.83
N ASN A 308 -2.17 16.41 28.77
CA ASN A 308 -1.90 16.41 30.21
C ASN A 308 -2.09 15.04 30.87
N THR A 309 -2.54 14.03 30.11
CA THR A 309 -2.76 12.67 30.62
C THR A 309 -1.62 11.78 30.13
N GLU A 310 -0.97 11.08 31.06
CA GLU A 310 -0.01 10.03 30.73
C GLU A 310 -0.75 8.69 30.73
N GLU A 311 -0.78 8.02 29.59
CA GLU A 311 -1.30 6.66 29.49
C GLU A 311 -0.17 5.67 29.79
N ILE A 312 -0.40 4.70 30.67
CA ILE A 312 0.62 3.74 31.09
C ILE A 312 0.19 2.34 30.67
N ILE A 313 0.99 1.72 29.81
CA ILE A 313 0.80 0.34 29.38
C ILE A 313 1.79 -0.54 30.13
N GLU A 314 1.29 -1.61 30.76
CA GLU A 314 2.08 -2.62 31.45
C GLU A 314 2.25 -3.85 30.53
N PRO A 315 3.37 -3.95 29.80
CA PRO A 315 3.53 -4.99 28.79
C PRO A 315 3.72 -6.38 29.39
N GLY A 316 3.50 -7.41 28.57
CA GLY A 316 3.84 -8.78 28.93
C GLY A 316 5.35 -8.95 29.19
N LYS A 317 5.72 -9.90 30.07
CA LYS A 317 7.13 -10.14 30.40
C LYS A 317 7.86 -10.84 29.24
N ILE A 318 8.89 -10.21 28.69
CA ILE A 318 9.71 -10.80 27.60
C ILE A 318 10.35 -12.14 28.00
N ALA A 319 10.72 -12.32 29.28
CA ALA A 319 11.28 -13.57 29.78
C ALA A 319 10.30 -14.75 29.70
N GLU A 320 9.00 -14.50 29.92
CA GLU A 320 7.97 -15.54 29.76
C GLU A 320 7.76 -15.89 28.30
N THR A 321 7.83 -14.88 27.42
CA THR A 321 7.78 -15.07 25.97
C THR A 321 8.95 -15.94 25.48
N ARG A 322 10.17 -15.68 25.97
CA ARG A 322 11.36 -16.50 25.67
C ARG A 322 11.19 -17.96 26.12
N LYS A 323 10.65 -18.18 27.31
CA LYS A 323 10.34 -19.53 27.84
C LYS A 323 9.29 -20.24 26.98
N HIS A 324 8.24 -19.52 26.59
CA HIS A 324 7.19 -20.04 25.74
C HIS A 324 7.71 -20.49 24.38
N VAL A 325 8.54 -19.67 23.71
CA VAL A 325 9.21 -20.07 22.46
C VAL A 325 9.98 -21.38 22.63
N GLY A 326 10.68 -21.54 23.77
CA GLY A 326 11.39 -22.78 24.08
C GLY A 326 10.46 -23.98 24.20
N LYS A 327 9.38 -23.86 24.98
CA LYS A 327 8.35 -24.87 25.15
C LYS A 327 7.74 -25.31 23.81
N GLU A 328 7.31 -24.35 22.99
CA GLU A 328 6.66 -24.64 21.70
C GLU A 328 7.61 -25.29 20.70
N LEU A 329 8.89 -24.91 20.71
CA LEU A 329 9.89 -25.59 19.88
C LEU A 329 10.10 -27.03 20.34
N ASP A 330 10.18 -27.28 21.65
CA ASP A 330 10.35 -28.65 22.18
C ASP A 330 9.14 -29.53 21.84
N GLU A 331 7.92 -29.00 21.99
CA GLU A 331 6.69 -29.66 21.55
C GLU A 331 6.71 -29.93 20.05
N PHE A 332 7.05 -28.93 19.22
CA PHE A 332 7.13 -29.07 17.78
C PHE A 332 8.15 -30.16 17.35
N PHE A 333 9.34 -30.19 17.95
CA PHE A 333 10.35 -31.20 17.62
C PHE A 333 9.96 -32.61 18.10
N SER A 334 9.13 -32.73 19.13
CA SER A 334 8.62 -34.02 19.61
C SER A 334 7.53 -34.65 18.72
N LYS A 335 6.86 -33.85 17.87
CA LYS A 335 5.82 -34.33 16.94
C LYS A 335 6.38 -35.37 15.95
N ALA A 336 5.69 -36.50 15.77
CA ALA A 336 6.13 -37.62 14.92
C ALA A 336 6.01 -37.36 13.40
N GLN A 337 5.33 -36.30 13.00
CA GLN A 337 5.11 -35.91 11.61
C GLN A 337 6.44 -35.58 10.93
N ASP A 338 6.70 -36.22 9.78
CA ASP A 338 7.93 -36.03 8.99
C ASP A 338 7.95 -34.66 8.28
N VAL A 339 6.78 -34.13 7.91
CA VAL A 339 6.63 -32.81 7.28
C VAL A 339 5.60 -31.97 8.01
N LYS A 340 6.03 -30.82 8.55
CA LYS A 340 5.24 -29.96 9.44
C LYS A 340 5.75 -28.51 9.43
N ALA A 341 4.90 -27.57 9.85
CA ALA A 341 5.22 -26.16 9.93
C ALA A 341 4.94 -25.58 11.33
N LEU A 342 5.81 -24.68 11.79
CA LEU A 342 5.66 -23.91 13.02
C LEU A 342 5.74 -22.42 12.70
N CYS A 343 4.69 -21.68 13.05
CA CYS A 343 4.69 -20.23 13.00
C CYS A 343 4.75 -19.65 14.41
N LEU A 344 5.77 -18.82 14.66
CA LEU A 344 5.98 -18.14 15.93
C LEU A 344 5.77 -16.63 15.72
N LEU A 345 4.61 -16.14 16.14
CA LEU A 345 4.19 -14.73 16.06
C LEU A 345 4.52 -13.96 17.34
N HIS A 346 5.44 -14.49 18.15
CA HIS A 346 5.90 -13.89 19.40
C HIS A 346 6.55 -12.52 19.18
N SER A 347 6.51 -11.65 20.18
CA SER A 347 7.13 -10.32 20.11
C SER A 347 8.63 -10.38 19.75
N ALA A 348 9.15 -9.27 19.22
CA ALA A 348 10.58 -9.11 18.97
C ALA A 348 11.41 -9.28 20.26
N GLY A 349 12.61 -9.85 20.15
CA GLY A 349 13.45 -10.17 21.33
C GLY A 349 13.12 -11.48 22.05
N SER A 350 12.12 -12.24 21.57
CA SER A 350 11.71 -13.56 22.10
C SER A 350 12.70 -14.70 21.84
N GLY A 351 13.69 -14.49 20.97
CA GLY A 351 14.77 -15.45 20.71
C GLY A 351 14.44 -16.53 19.67
N LYS A 352 13.36 -16.41 18.89
CA LYS A 352 12.91 -17.37 17.85
C LYS A 352 14.06 -17.93 17.00
N THR A 353 14.82 -17.06 16.34
CA THR A 353 15.93 -17.45 15.44
C THR A 353 17.06 -18.18 16.18
N THR A 354 17.51 -17.64 17.32
CA THR A 354 18.59 -18.24 18.12
C THR A 354 18.20 -19.61 18.67
N GLN A 355 17.03 -19.68 19.32
CA GLN A 355 16.52 -20.90 19.94
C GLN A 355 16.25 -22.01 18.91
N THR A 356 15.80 -21.65 17.71
CA THR A 356 15.60 -22.60 16.60
C THR A 356 16.93 -23.07 16.04
N ARG A 357 17.88 -22.17 15.78
CA ARG A 357 19.24 -22.55 15.32
C ARG A 357 19.87 -23.56 16.27
N ASN A 358 19.89 -23.24 17.56
CA ASN A 358 20.57 -24.06 18.56
C ASN A 358 19.96 -25.47 18.62
N ARG A 359 18.63 -25.58 18.55
CA ARG A 359 17.93 -26.87 18.49
C ARG A 359 18.30 -27.67 17.24
N ILE A 360 18.31 -27.05 16.05
CA ILE A 360 18.69 -27.71 14.79
C ILE A 360 20.14 -28.23 14.86
N LEU A 361 21.08 -27.40 15.33
CA LEU A 361 22.49 -27.79 15.45
C LEU A 361 22.72 -28.95 16.44
N MET A 362 21.85 -29.08 17.44
CA MET A 362 21.88 -30.17 18.42
C MET A 362 21.13 -31.43 17.96
N GLN A 363 20.40 -31.42 16.84
CA GLN A 363 19.69 -32.59 16.35
C GLN A 363 20.62 -33.63 15.73
N GLU A 364 20.36 -34.91 15.97
CA GLU A 364 21.04 -36.02 15.29
C GLU A 364 20.71 -36.09 13.78
N GLY A 365 21.55 -36.79 13.02
CA GLY A 365 21.42 -36.91 11.57
C GLY A 365 22.07 -35.77 10.78
N LYS A 366 21.79 -35.73 9.49
CA LYS A 366 22.29 -34.69 8.57
C LYS A 366 21.19 -33.70 8.22
N HIS A 367 21.55 -32.44 8.06
CA HIS A 367 20.61 -31.33 7.97
C HIS A 367 20.97 -30.37 6.83
N ILE A 368 19.96 -29.93 6.08
CA ILE A 368 20.06 -28.81 5.14
C ILE A 368 19.17 -27.69 5.66
N VAL A 369 19.75 -26.55 5.99
CA VAL A 369 19.04 -25.39 6.50
C VAL A 369 19.04 -24.29 5.44
N LEU A 370 17.84 -23.88 5.03
CA LEU A 370 17.61 -22.72 4.17
C LEU A 370 17.12 -21.57 5.05
N TYR A 371 18.01 -20.64 5.39
CA TYR A 371 17.67 -19.43 6.15
C TYR A 371 17.41 -18.27 5.18
N MET A 372 16.18 -17.77 5.19
CA MET A 372 15.74 -16.66 4.35
C MET A 372 15.15 -15.55 5.20
N ALA A 373 15.75 -14.37 5.13
CA ALA A 373 15.23 -13.18 5.77
C ALA A 373 14.95 -12.09 4.72
N THR A 374 13.97 -11.23 5.00
CA THR A 374 13.67 -10.08 4.15
C THR A 374 14.82 -9.06 4.08
N ARG A 375 15.67 -9.03 5.11
CA ARG A 375 16.71 -8.01 5.27
C ARG A 375 18.11 -8.62 5.19
N LYS A 376 18.98 -8.01 4.38
CA LYS A 376 20.38 -8.45 4.20
C LYS A 376 21.19 -8.41 5.50
N VAL A 377 20.93 -7.45 6.39
CA VAL A 377 21.62 -7.34 7.68
C VAL A 377 21.37 -8.56 8.58
N LEU A 378 20.16 -9.12 8.55
CA LEU A 378 19.83 -10.34 9.30
C LEU A 378 20.58 -11.54 8.75
N VAL A 379 20.64 -11.66 7.42
CA VAL A 379 21.43 -12.68 6.73
C VAL A 379 22.92 -12.57 7.05
N ASP A 380 23.50 -11.37 6.97
CA ASP A 380 24.91 -11.12 7.27
C ASP A 380 25.24 -11.45 8.74
N ARG A 381 24.35 -11.09 9.67
CA ARG A 381 24.50 -11.38 11.11
C ARG A 381 24.47 -12.88 11.40
N GLU A 382 23.51 -13.58 10.82
CA GLU A 382 23.39 -15.04 11.02
C GLU A 382 24.57 -15.78 10.39
N TYR A 383 25.01 -15.35 9.19
CA TYR A 383 26.21 -15.85 8.55
C TYR A 383 27.44 -15.68 9.44
N LYS A 384 27.62 -14.48 10.03
CA LYS A 384 28.75 -14.21 10.94
C LYS A 384 28.75 -15.15 12.14
N LYS A 385 27.61 -15.32 12.82
CA LYS A 385 27.50 -16.23 13.98
C LYS A 385 27.86 -17.67 13.63
N LEU A 386 27.35 -18.17 12.50
CA LEU A 386 27.64 -19.53 12.04
C LEU A 386 29.08 -19.70 11.56
N LYS A 387 29.66 -18.64 10.98
CA LYS A 387 31.06 -18.61 10.59
C LYS A 387 31.96 -18.68 11.83
N ASP A 388 31.69 -17.88 12.86
CA ASP A 388 32.45 -17.90 14.11
C ASP A 388 32.38 -19.31 14.77
N LEU A 389 31.21 -19.97 14.69
CA LEU A 389 31.03 -21.36 15.17
C LEU A 389 31.83 -22.37 14.35
N LYS A 390 31.79 -22.25 13.02
CA LYS A 390 32.54 -23.11 12.11
C LYS A 390 34.05 -22.94 12.32
N ASP A 391 34.53 -21.71 12.41
CA ASP A 391 35.95 -21.40 12.61
C ASP A 391 36.43 -21.95 13.97
N ALA A 392 35.60 -21.88 15.02
CA ALA A 392 35.88 -22.48 16.32
C ALA A 392 35.88 -24.02 16.32
N LEU A 393 35.06 -24.67 15.49
CA LEU A 393 35.10 -26.13 15.27
C LEU A 393 36.36 -26.56 14.53
N GLU A 394 36.85 -25.74 13.60
CA GLU A 394 38.05 -25.98 12.79
C GLU A 394 39.36 -25.57 13.50
N GLY A 395 39.30 -25.13 14.76
CA GLY A 395 40.47 -24.80 15.59
C GLY A 395 41.03 -23.38 15.41
N ASN A 396 40.30 -22.49 14.74
CA ASN A 396 40.68 -21.10 14.51
C ASN A 396 39.93 -20.17 15.49
N GLU A 397 40.33 -20.17 16.76
CA GLU A 397 39.65 -19.42 17.84
C GLU A 397 39.84 -17.89 17.75
N LYS A 398 39.08 -17.21 16.90
CA LYS A 398 38.95 -15.74 16.92
C LYS A 398 37.48 -15.34 17.05
N GLY A 399 37.15 -14.54 18.07
CA GLY A 399 35.86 -13.84 18.16
C GLY A 399 34.78 -14.46 19.05
N ILE A 400 35.10 -15.47 19.87
CA ILE A 400 34.14 -16.08 20.80
C ILE A 400 33.87 -15.14 21.98
N ASP A 401 32.61 -14.79 22.25
CA ASP A 401 32.23 -14.11 23.50
C ASP A 401 32.27 -15.14 24.65
N PRO A 402 33.14 -14.97 25.67
CA PRO A 402 33.28 -15.91 26.78
C PRO A 402 32.02 -16.06 27.64
N ARG A 403 31.02 -15.18 27.49
CA ARG A 403 29.81 -15.13 28.32
C ARG A 403 28.59 -15.85 27.73
N ASP A 404 28.65 -16.32 26.49
CA ASP A 404 27.52 -17.02 25.85
C ASP A 404 27.52 -18.53 26.20
N GLU A 405 26.88 -18.88 27.33
CA GLU A 405 26.77 -20.25 27.83
C GLU A 405 25.98 -21.19 26.91
N GLU A 406 25.05 -20.66 26.11
CA GLU A 406 24.26 -21.47 25.18
C GLU A 406 25.10 -21.84 23.95
N TYR A 407 25.89 -20.89 23.44
CA TYR A 407 26.84 -21.11 22.36
C TYR A 407 27.90 -22.16 22.74
N LYS A 408 28.43 -22.11 23.97
CA LYS A 408 29.38 -23.13 24.48
C LYS A 408 28.80 -24.54 24.43
N LYS A 409 27.55 -24.70 24.88
CA LYS A 409 26.86 -26.00 24.85
C LYS A 409 26.71 -26.53 23.42
N VAL A 410 26.34 -25.68 22.46
CA VAL A 410 26.23 -26.05 21.04
C VAL A 410 27.60 -26.48 20.50
N LEU A 411 28.65 -25.68 20.75
CA LEU A 411 30.00 -25.97 20.28
C LEU A 411 30.54 -27.29 20.86
N GLU A 412 30.36 -27.52 22.16
CA GLU A 412 30.77 -28.76 22.83
C GLU A 412 30.02 -29.97 22.27
N HIS A 413 28.71 -29.87 22.06
CA HIS A 413 27.92 -30.92 21.42
C HIS A 413 28.43 -31.23 20.00
N LEU A 414 28.72 -30.21 19.19
CA LEU A 414 29.21 -30.39 17.82
C LEU A 414 30.62 -31.01 17.78
N LYS A 415 31.52 -30.61 18.70
CA LYS A 415 32.84 -31.23 18.88
C LYS A 415 32.71 -32.70 19.27
N ASN A 416 31.85 -33.00 20.24
CA ASN A 416 31.62 -34.37 20.73
C ASN A 416 30.94 -35.28 19.69
N SER A 417 30.09 -34.72 18.84
CA SER A 417 29.40 -35.44 17.76
C SER A 417 30.18 -35.50 16.45
N ASN A 418 31.36 -34.85 16.38
CA ASN A 418 32.24 -34.79 15.20
C ASN A 418 31.52 -34.35 13.90
N LYS A 419 30.52 -33.45 14.03
CA LYS A 419 29.72 -32.97 12.89
C LYS A 419 30.44 -31.85 12.15
N SER A 420 30.38 -31.90 10.82
CA SER A 420 30.95 -30.89 9.94
C SER A 420 29.89 -29.89 9.45
N ILE A 421 30.24 -28.59 9.40
CA ILE A 421 29.36 -27.51 8.91
C ILE A 421 29.85 -26.98 7.56
N GLY A 422 28.95 -26.93 6.57
CA GLY A 422 29.11 -26.19 5.32
C GLY A 422 28.27 -24.92 5.32
N LEU A 423 28.83 -23.79 4.86
CA LEU A 423 28.12 -22.51 4.77
C LEU A 423 28.02 -22.02 3.32
N VAL A 424 26.84 -21.58 2.91
CA VAL A 424 26.57 -21.01 1.59
C VAL A 424 25.96 -19.62 1.74
N TYR A 425 26.57 -18.61 1.11
CA TYR A 425 26.02 -17.25 1.03
C TYR A 425 26.43 -16.59 -0.29
N GLU A 426 25.51 -16.54 -1.25
CA GLU A 426 25.73 -16.01 -2.61
C GLU A 426 25.22 -14.56 -2.72
N LYS A 427 25.97 -13.71 -3.45
CA LYS A 427 25.64 -12.30 -3.69
C LYS A 427 25.38 -12.03 -5.18
N ARG A 428 24.79 -10.87 -5.51
CA ARG A 428 24.60 -10.43 -6.91
C ARG A 428 25.98 -10.23 -7.57
N GLN A 429 26.15 -10.70 -8.80
CA GLN A 429 27.38 -10.50 -9.57
C GLN A 429 27.25 -9.26 -10.45
N ASP A 430 28.28 -8.42 -10.46
CA ASP A 430 28.38 -7.27 -11.36
C ASP A 430 28.35 -7.71 -12.82
N ARG A 431 27.83 -6.84 -13.70
CA ARG A 431 27.84 -6.99 -15.18
C ARG A 431 29.26 -6.94 -15.79
N LYS A 432 30.31 -7.36 -15.08
CA LYS A 432 31.66 -7.44 -15.64
C LYS A 432 31.80 -8.71 -16.47
N GLY A 433 31.41 -8.59 -17.74
CA GLY A 433 31.75 -9.54 -18.79
C GLY A 433 30.61 -9.77 -19.78
N ARG A 434 30.57 -8.98 -20.86
CA ARG A 434 29.95 -9.46 -22.11
C ARG A 434 30.88 -10.54 -22.68
N HIS A 435 30.76 -11.77 -22.20
CA HIS A 435 31.27 -12.90 -22.96
C HIS A 435 30.24 -13.21 -24.04
N VAL A 436 30.55 -12.70 -25.22
CA VAL A 436 29.79 -12.93 -26.43
C VAL A 436 30.52 -14.04 -27.18
N GLU A 437 29.89 -15.20 -27.34
CA GLU A 437 30.40 -16.16 -28.33
C GLU A 437 29.95 -15.66 -29.70
N ASN A 438 30.91 -15.52 -30.60
CA ASN A 438 30.64 -15.32 -32.00
C ASN A 438 30.23 -16.69 -32.59
N ILE A 439 28.97 -16.81 -33.00
CA ILE A 439 28.47 -17.97 -33.76
C ILE A 439 28.12 -17.46 -35.16
N GLY A 440 29.15 -17.14 -35.96
CA GLY A 440 28.99 -16.58 -37.30
C GLY A 440 28.47 -15.13 -37.27
N ASP A 441 27.49 -14.81 -38.11
CA ASP A 441 26.94 -13.44 -38.24
C ASP A 441 26.05 -13.01 -37.05
N THR A 442 25.99 -13.83 -35.99
CA THR A 442 25.22 -13.55 -34.78
C THR A 442 26.07 -13.65 -33.52
N TYR A 443 25.89 -12.65 -32.67
CA TYR A 443 26.49 -12.55 -31.34
C TYR A 443 25.55 -13.20 -30.33
N ARG A 444 25.94 -14.35 -29.75
CA ARG A 444 25.18 -14.99 -28.67
C ARG A 444 25.74 -14.52 -27.33
N ASN A 445 24.92 -13.81 -26.57
CA ASN A 445 25.26 -13.37 -25.22
C ASN A 445 25.26 -14.61 -24.30
N LEU A 446 26.43 -15.08 -23.86
CA LEU A 446 26.56 -16.28 -23.01
C LEU A 446 26.36 -15.99 -21.52
N SER A 447 26.34 -14.73 -21.10
CA SER A 447 26.20 -14.36 -19.68
C SER A 447 24.72 -14.24 -19.29
N ALA A 448 23.97 -15.35 -19.32
CA ALA A 448 22.78 -15.45 -18.48
C ALA A 448 23.25 -15.68 -17.04
N ASN A 449 23.57 -14.61 -16.31
CA ASN A 449 23.90 -14.68 -14.89
C ASN A 449 22.83 -15.53 -14.20
N SER A 450 23.22 -16.69 -13.63
CA SER A 450 22.28 -17.55 -12.91
C SER A 450 21.60 -16.76 -11.78
N GLY A 451 20.35 -17.08 -11.42
CA GLY A 451 19.71 -16.47 -10.25
C GLY A 451 20.46 -16.79 -8.95
N ILE A 452 20.35 -15.94 -7.92
CA ILE A 452 20.97 -16.17 -6.60
C ILE A 452 20.58 -17.54 -6.06
N LEU A 453 19.30 -17.88 -6.09
CA LEU A 453 18.79 -19.15 -5.58
C LEU A 453 19.33 -20.37 -6.34
N LYS A 454 19.51 -20.26 -7.66
CA LYS A 454 20.14 -21.31 -8.47
C LYS A 454 21.57 -21.58 -8.01
N ARG A 455 22.40 -20.52 -7.87
CA ARG A 455 23.77 -20.67 -7.38
C ARG A 455 23.82 -21.24 -5.96
N THR A 456 22.91 -20.81 -5.09
CA THR A 456 22.80 -21.35 -3.74
C THR A 456 22.56 -22.85 -3.78
N VAL A 457 21.63 -23.33 -4.60
CA VAL A 457 21.34 -24.77 -4.78
C VAL A 457 22.56 -25.51 -5.34
N ASP A 458 23.21 -24.98 -6.38
CA ASP A 458 24.40 -25.61 -6.97
C ASP A 458 25.52 -25.79 -5.93
N ARG A 459 25.69 -24.81 -5.03
CA ARG A 459 26.70 -24.85 -3.97
C ARG A 459 26.32 -25.79 -2.82
N ILE A 460 25.04 -25.93 -2.51
CA ILE A 460 24.54 -26.96 -1.58
C ILE A 460 24.86 -28.35 -2.13
N LEU A 461 24.60 -28.61 -3.43
CA LEU A 461 24.90 -29.89 -4.06
C LEU A 461 26.38 -30.25 -3.94
N ASN A 462 27.29 -29.31 -4.17
CA ASN A 462 28.73 -29.53 -3.98
C ASN A 462 29.08 -29.90 -2.53
N LEU A 463 28.47 -29.25 -1.53
CA LEU A 463 28.71 -29.55 -0.11
C LEU A 463 28.14 -30.93 0.31
N ILE A 464 27.08 -31.40 -0.35
CA ILE A 464 26.56 -32.76 -0.18
C ILE A 464 27.58 -33.77 -0.73
N GLU A 465 28.22 -33.48 -1.86
CA GLU A 465 29.31 -34.32 -2.41
C GLU A 465 30.53 -34.36 -1.49
N ASP A 466 30.86 -33.23 -0.84
CA ASP A 466 31.86 -33.12 0.23
C ASP A 466 31.44 -33.78 1.55
N LYS A 467 30.26 -34.42 1.57
CA LYS A 467 29.69 -35.18 2.71
C LYS A 467 29.53 -34.36 3.99
N LYS A 468 29.25 -33.05 3.89
CA LYS A 468 28.97 -32.23 5.07
C LYS A 468 27.73 -32.71 5.82
N ASP A 469 27.79 -32.70 7.15
CA ASP A 469 26.68 -33.19 7.99
C ASP A 469 25.59 -32.13 8.12
N ILE A 470 25.98 -30.87 8.29
CA ILE A 470 25.08 -29.73 8.39
C ILE A 470 25.44 -28.73 7.30
N ILE A 471 24.50 -28.40 6.43
CA ILE A 471 24.67 -27.38 5.39
C ILE A 471 23.73 -26.22 5.71
N TRP A 472 24.30 -25.05 5.94
CA TRP A 472 23.52 -23.83 6.19
C TRP A 472 23.65 -22.89 4.99
N ALA A 473 22.55 -22.68 4.29
CA ALA A 473 22.47 -21.77 3.17
C ALA A 473 21.65 -20.54 3.54
N LEU A 474 22.21 -19.36 3.25
CA LEU A 474 21.58 -18.09 3.55
C LEU A 474 21.36 -17.29 2.27
N CYS A 475 20.15 -16.78 2.13
CA CYS A 475 19.79 -15.84 1.07
C CYS A 475 18.71 -14.89 1.57
N THR A 476 18.44 -13.84 0.81
CA THR A 476 17.32 -12.95 1.12
C THR A 476 16.04 -13.50 0.50
N GLN A 477 14.87 -13.17 1.09
CA GLN A 477 13.57 -13.61 0.56
C GLN A 477 13.30 -13.07 -0.85
N GLN A 478 13.90 -11.95 -1.25
CA GLN A 478 13.81 -11.41 -2.63
C GLN A 478 14.50 -12.29 -3.68
N ALA A 479 15.18 -13.37 -3.29
CA ALA A 479 15.62 -14.40 -4.23
C ALA A 479 14.45 -15.27 -4.73
N LEU A 480 13.30 -15.24 -4.05
CA LEU A 480 12.05 -15.91 -4.43
C LEU A 480 11.18 -14.94 -5.23
N VAL A 481 11.19 -15.11 -6.55
CA VAL A 481 10.42 -14.28 -7.50
C VAL A 481 9.87 -15.15 -8.62
N GLU A 482 8.83 -14.68 -9.28
CA GLU A 482 8.43 -15.19 -10.59
C GLU A 482 9.30 -14.53 -11.67
N SER A 483 9.87 -15.34 -12.56
CA SER A 483 10.61 -14.80 -13.71
C SER A 483 9.67 -14.23 -14.76
N GLN A 484 10.18 -13.37 -15.64
CA GLN A 484 9.46 -12.87 -16.83
C GLN A 484 8.83 -13.98 -17.72
N PHE A 485 9.28 -15.23 -17.57
CA PHE A 485 8.77 -16.40 -18.32
C PHE A 485 7.69 -17.18 -17.58
N GLY A 486 7.22 -16.70 -16.42
CA GLY A 486 6.17 -17.34 -15.65
C GLY A 486 6.63 -18.46 -14.71
N LYS A 487 7.95 -18.63 -14.52
CA LYS A 487 8.51 -19.68 -13.66
C LYS A 487 9.03 -19.11 -12.36
N ALA A 488 8.68 -19.73 -11.24
CA ALA A 488 9.17 -19.37 -9.92
C ALA A 488 10.65 -19.78 -9.75
N THR A 489 11.48 -18.91 -9.18
CA THR A 489 12.89 -19.23 -8.91
C THR A 489 13.06 -20.35 -7.89
N SER A 490 12.07 -20.54 -7.00
CA SER A 490 11.92 -21.66 -6.07
C SER A 490 12.00 -23.03 -6.76
N GLU A 491 11.66 -23.14 -8.06
CA GLU A 491 11.77 -24.39 -8.81
C GLU A 491 13.18 -24.97 -8.78
N HIS A 492 14.22 -24.14 -8.62
CA HIS A 492 15.59 -24.62 -8.45
C HIS A 492 15.77 -25.50 -7.21
N LEU A 493 15.00 -25.26 -6.13
CA LEU A 493 15.03 -26.09 -4.93
C LEU A 493 14.62 -27.54 -5.21
N ASN A 494 13.84 -27.80 -6.27
CA ASN A 494 13.43 -29.16 -6.65
C ASN A 494 14.62 -30.10 -6.90
N ASN A 495 15.79 -29.56 -7.26
CA ASN A 495 17.02 -30.34 -7.40
C ASN A 495 17.48 -30.96 -6.08
N LEU A 496 17.18 -30.29 -4.96
CA LEU A 496 17.49 -30.80 -3.61
C LEU A 496 16.52 -31.89 -3.16
N ALA A 497 15.30 -31.94 -3.71
CA ALA A 497 14.30 -32.91 -3.29
C ALA A 497 14.57 -34.34 -3.81
N SER A 498 15.70 -34.64 -4.46
CA SER A 498 15.98 -36.00 -4.99
C SER A 498 15.97 -37.07 -3.89
N ARG A 499 15.54 -38.31 -4.19
CA ARG A 499 15.50 -39.43 -3.21
C ARG A 499 16.82 -39.60 -2.46
N ARG A 500 17.94 -39.55 -3.19
CA ARG A 500 19.31 -39.64 -2.62
C ARG A 500 19.54 -38.63 -1.50
N ILE A 501 18.99 -37.42 -1.63
CA ILE A 501 19.16 -36.34 -0.65
C ILE A 501 18.10 -36.45 0.45
N THR A 502 16.82 -36.66 0.10
CA THR A 502 15.72 -36.75 1.08
C THR A 502 15.83 -37.95 2.02
N ASP A 503 16.49 -39.03 1.59
CA ASP A 503 16.75 -40.21 2.44
C ASP A 503 17.89 -39.96 3.45
N GLN A 504 18.74 -38.96 3.19
CA GLN A 504 19.96 -38.70 3.97
C GLN A 504 19.87 -37.43 4.83
N TYR A 505 19.13 -36.41 4.38
CA TYR A 505 19.07 -35.10 5.00
C TYR A 505 17.65 -34.73 5.42
N THR A 506 17.53 -34.13 6.61
CA THR A 506 16.34 -33.41 7.03
C THR A 506 16.43 -31.97 6.54
N PHE A 507 15.36 -31.45 5.95
CA PHE A 507 15.27 -30.07 5.52
C PHE A 507 14.72 -29.17 6.63
N HIS A 508 15.35 -28.03 6.84
CA HIS A 508 14.84 -26.97 7.72
C HIS A 508 14.77 -25.68 6.92
N ILE A 509 13.62 -25.05 6.87
CA ILE A 509 13.40 -23.81 6.10
C ILE A 509 12.93 -22.74 7.07
N ILE A 510 13.66 -21.65 7.17
CA ILE A 510 13.36 -20.56 8.09
C ILE A 510 13.06 -19.32 7.26
N LEU A 511 11.81 -18.84 7.34
CA LEU A 511 11.40 -17.53 6.82
C LEU A 511 11.33 -16.55 8.00
N ASP A 512 12.32 -15.67 8.10
CA ASP A 512 12.44 -14.68 9.18
C ASP A 512 11.94 -13.30 8.73
N GLU A 513 11.05 -12.71 9.52
CA GLU A 513 10.34 -11.44 9.24
C GLU A 513 9.58 -11.48 7.90
N PHE A 514 8.73 -12.50 7.69
CA PHE A 514 8.05 -12.72 6.42
C PHE A 514 7.07 -11.57 6.05
N LEU A 515 6.39 -10.93 7.00
CA LEU A 515 5.59 -9.74 6.72
C LEU A 515 6.45 -8.48 6.53
N GLY A 516 7.77 -8.58 6.71
CA GLY A 516 8.71 -7.46 6.58
C GLY A 516 9.04 -7.06 5.13
N ASP A 517 8.57 -7.82 4.13
CA ASP A 517 8.66 -7.48 2.71
C ASP A 517 7.35 -7.83 2.01
N ARG A 518 7.16 -7.29 0.81
CA ARG A 518 5.93 -7.45 0.05
C ARG A 518 5.73 -8.85 -0.52
N ASN A 519 6.74 -9.71 -0.50
CA ASN A 519 6.68 -11.06 -1.06
C ASN A 519 6.62 -12.17 0.00
N GLY A 520 6.30 -11.84 1.25
CA GLY A 520 6.26 -12.78 2.38
C GLY A 520 5.33 -13.96 2.20
N LEU A 521 4.06 -13.68 1.93
CA LEU A 521 3.06 -14.74 1.70
C LEU A 521 3.37 -15.58 0.45
N TYR A 522 3.92 -14.96 -0.60
CA TYR A 522 4.42 -15.68 -1.77
C TYR A 522 5.55 -16.65 -1.38
N ALA A 523 6.53 -16.20 -0.59
CA ALA A 523 7.61 -17.05 -0.12
C ALA A 523 7.09 -18.23 0.71
N ILE A 524 6.09 -18.00 1.57
CA ILE A 524 5.44 -19.07 2.35
C ILE A 524 4.79 -20.11 1.44
N GLU A 525 4.00 -19.67 0.45
CA GLU A 525 3.34 -20.54 -0.52
C GLU A 525 4.33 -21.42 -1.29
N GLU A 526 5.45 -20.83 -1.73
CA GLU A 526 6.51 -21.53 -2.45
C GLU A 526 7.25 -22.53 -1.56
N MET A 527 7.44 -22.24 -0.27
CA MET A 527 8.02 -23.19 0.67
C MET A 527 7.06 -24.34 0.97
N PHE A 528 5.75 -24.10 1.10
CA PHE A 528 4.75 -25.17 1.20
C PHE A 528 4.76 -26.07 -0.06
N ASN A 529 4.88 -25.48 -1.26
CA ASN A 529 5.02 -26.24 -2.51
C ASN A 529 6.27 -27.16 -2.48
N PHE A 530 7.39 -26.66 -1.96
CA PHE A 530 8.61 -27.47 -1.81
C PHE A 530 8.44 -28.57 -0.75
N LEU A 531 7.84 -28.27 0.41
CA LEU A 531 7.55 -29.25 1.47
C LEU A 531 6.66 -30.38 0.94
N GLY A 532 5.63 -30.07 0.14
CA GLY A 532 4.77 -31.06 -0.50
C GLY A 532 5.56 -32.06 -1.34
N LYS A 533 6.54 -31.60 -2.13
CA LYS A 533 7.42 -32.47 -2.92
C LYS A 533 8.35 -33.34 -2.07
N VAL A 534 8.82 -32.83 -0.93
CA VAL A 534 9.61 -33.63 0.01
C VAL A 534 8.73 -34.73 0.63
N LYS A 535 7.50 -34.39 1.02
CA LYS A 535 6.51 -35.31 1.57
C LYS A 535 6.15 -36.44 0.59
N GLU A 536 5.89 -36.10 -0.67
CA GLU A 536 5.61 -37.07 -1.74
C GLU A 536 6.75 -38.09 -1.95
N ARG A 537 7.98 -37.69 -1.62
CA ARG A 537 9.18 -38.53 -1.74
C ARG A 537 9.53 -39.28 -0.45
N GLY A 538 8.74 -39.13 0.61
CA GLY A 538 8.96 -39.76 1.91
C GLY A 538 10.10 -39.12 2.72
N GLY A 539 10.51 -37.89 2.39
CA GLY A 539 11.54 -37.15 3.12
C GLY A 539 11.01 -36.42 4.34
N LYS A 540 11.92 -35.80 5.09
CA LYS A 540 11.61 -35.01 6.30
C LYS A 540 11.90 -33.53 6.09
N ALA A 541 10.94 -32.67 6.45
CA ALA A 541 11.08 -31.23 6.28
C ALA A 541 10.31 -30.45 7.35
N ASN A 542 10.94 -29.42 7.91
CA ASN A 542 10.33 -28.50 8.86
C ASN A 542 10.36 -27.07 8.31
N LEU A 543 9.20 -26.41 8.26
CA LEU A 543 9.08 -24.99 7.92
C LEU A 543 8.89 -24.17 9.19
N TYR A 544 9.68 -23.11 9.35
CA TYR A 544 9.61 -22.18 10.48
C TYR A 544 9.29 -20.79 9.94
N LEU A 545 8.18 -20.22 10.40
CA LEU A 545 7.73 -18.88 10.01
C LEU A 545 7.85 -17.96 11.23
N PHE A 546 8.68 -16.94 11.15
CA PHE A 546 8.92 -16.02 12.25
C PHE A 546 8.47 -14.62 11.88
N ASP A 547 7.57 -14.07 12.69
CA ASP A 547 7.18 -12.67 12.60
C ASP A 547 6.75 -12.16 13.97
N ALA A 548 6.53 -10.86 14.09
CA ALA A 548 5.93 -10.24 15.26
C ALA A 548 4.75 -9.33 14.87
N ASN A 549 4.63 -8.92 13.59
CA ASN A 549 3.56 -8.06 13.08
C ASN A 549 2.19 -8.76 13.11
N GLY A 550 2.12 -10.05 12.79
CA GLY A 550 0.88 -10.81 12.72
C GLY A 550 0.33 -11.23 14.08
N TYR A 551 0.46 -10.43 15.13
CA TYR A 551 0.42 -10.81 16.56
C TYR A 551 -0.82 -11.61 17.06
N SER A 552 -1.83 -11.93 16.25
CA SER A 552 -2.82 -12.98 16.57
C SER A 552 -2.66 -14.20 15.66
N PRO A 553 -2.54 -15.44 16.19
CA PRO A 553 -2.50 -16.69 15.43
C PRO A 553 -3.61 -16.86 14.40
N ALA A 554 -4.80 -16.32 14.67
CA ALA A 554 -5.95 -16.37 13.78
C ALA A 554 -5.72 -15.69 12.43
N ILE A 555 -4.71 -14.83 12.32
CA ILE A 555 -4.45 -14.11 11.09
C ILE A 555 -3.77 -14.95 10.02
N LEU A 556 -2.93 -15.94 10.38
CA LEU A 556 -2.10 -16.61 9.36
C LEU A 556 -2.94 -17.47 8.42
N GLY A 557 -3.88 -18.25 8.96
CA GLY A 557 -4.78 -19.08 8.16
C GLY A 557 -5.55 -18.22 7.16
N LYS A 558 -6.12 -17.13 7.68
CA LYS A 558 -6.81 -16.08 6.90
C LYS A 558 -5.97 -15.54 5.74
N LEU A 559 -4.74 -15.13 6.04
CA LEU A 559 -3.87 -14.54 5.02
C LEU A 559 -3.41 -15.53 3.96
N LEU A 560 -3.18 -16.79 4.32
CA LEU A 560 -2.82 -17.83 3.36
C LEU A 560 -3.99 -18.21 2.47
N GLU A 561 -5.22 -18.18 2.98
CA GLU A 561 -6.42 -18.39 2.19
C GLU A 561 -6.65 -17.24 1.21
N GLU A 562 -6.68 -16.00 1.71
CA GLU A 562 -6.85 -14.77 0.91
C GLU A 562 -5.76 -14.66 -0.17
N TYR A 563 -4.49 -14.85 0.21
CA TYR A 563 -3.38 -14.85 -0.74
C TYR A 563 -3.43 -16.05 -1.69
N GLY A 564 -3.81 -17.23 -1.22
CA GLY A 564 -3.94 -18.44 -2.01
C GLY A 564 -4.89 -18.24 -3.19
N GLU A 565 -5.98 -17.51 -2.94
CA GLU A 565 -7.03 -17.19 -3.90
C GLU A 565 -6.67 -16.03 -4.83
N TYR A 566 -6.28 -14.88 -4.28
CA TYR A 566 -6.10 -13.64 -5.05
C TYR A 566 -4.67 -13.35 -5.47
N LYS A 567 -3.68 -14.02 -4.85
CA LYS A 567 -2.25 -13.72 -5.00
C LYS A 567 -1.85 -12.30 -4.55
N VAL A 568 -2.71 -11.62 -3.79
CA VAL A 568 -2.44 -10.30 -3.17
C VAL A 568 -3.26 -10.06 -1.92
N VAL A 569 -2.65 -9.33 -0.98
CA VAL A 569 -3.29 -8.69 0.16
C VAL A 569 -2.82 -7.23 0.18
N PRO A 570 -3.69 -6.21 0.11
CA PRO A 570 -3.29 -4.81 0.15
C PRO A 570 -2.81 -4.41 1.55
N GLU A 571 -2.17 -3.25 1.64
CA GLU A 571 -1.96 -2.62 2.93
C GLU A 571 -3.32 -2.37 3.59
N SER A 572 -3.57 -2.97 4.76
CA SER A 572 -4.90 -2.98 5.38
C SER A 572 -4.84 -3.16 6.90
N LEU A 573 -5.90 -2.73 7.60
CA LEU A 573 -6.17 -3.14 8.96
C LEU A 573 -7.05 -4.40 8.93
N VAL A 574 -6.59 -5.47 9.57
CA VAL A 574 -7.33 -6.73 9.65
C VAL A 574 -7.81 -6.95 11.07
N MET A 575 -9.12 -7.06 11.21
CA MET A 575 -9.77 -7.39 12.48
C MET A 575 -9.88 -8.90 12.61
N VAL A 576 -9.33 -9.46 13.69
CA VAL A 576 -9.41 -10.88 14.04
C VAL A 576 -9.61 -11.07 15.53
N ASP A 577 -10.15 -12.21 15.93
CA ASP A 577 -10.16 -12.59 17.34
C ASP A 577 -8.72 -12.83 17.81
N PHE A 578 -8.40 -12.33 18.99
CA PHE A 578 -7.16 -12.65 19.66
C PHE A 578 -7.18 -14.10 20.13
N LYS A 579 -6.18 -14.86 19.69
CA LYS A 579 -5.89 -16.21 20.20
C LYS A 579 -4.42 -16.27 20.65
N GLU A 580 -4.10 -17.21 21.54
CA GLU A 580 -2.69 -17.51 21.86
C GLU A 580 -2.14 -18.65 20.99
N GLU A 581 -3.03 -19.51 20.50
CA GLU A 581 -2.70 -20.70 19.72
C GLU A 581 -3.73 -20.95 18.62
N GLU A 582 -3.27 -21.42 17.46
CA GLU A 582 -4.12 -21.91 16.39
C GLU A 582 -3.42 -23.04 15.64
N ASP A 583 -4.16 -24.12 15.36
CA ASP A 583 -3.69 -25.24 14.56
C ASP A 583 -4.63 -25.43 13.37
N PHE A 584 -4.06 -25.53 12.16
CA PHE A 584 -4.81 -25.80 10.94
C PHE A 584 -3.99 -26.64 9.96
N ARG A 585 -4.61 -27.01 8.83
CA ARG A 585 -3.93 -27.69 7.72
C ARG A 585 -3.91 -26.79 6.50
N HIS A 586 -2.76 -26.73 5.84
CA HIS A 586 -2.60 -26.05 4.56
C HIS A 586 -1.79 -26.96 3.63
N LYS A 587 -2.34 -27.27 2.44
CA LYS A 587 -1.76 -28.24 1.47
C LYS A 587 -1.34 -29.57 2.12
N ASP A 588 -2.23 -30.13 2.93
CA ASP A 588 -2.02 -31.37 3.71
C ASP A 588 -0.82 -31.35 4.69
N ILE A 589 -0.32 -30.17 5.04
CA ILE A 589 0.74 -29.98 6.03
C ILE A 589 0.12 -29.37 7.29
N GLU A 590 0.46 -29.94 8.45
CA GLU A 590 0.02 -29.41 9.74
C GLU A 590 0.80 -28.14 10.05
N VAL A 591 0.05 -27.07 10.35
CA VAL A 591 0.58 -25.75 10.69
C VAL A 591 0.18 -25.43 12.12
N SER A 592 1.18 -25.29 12.99
CA SER A 592 0.98 -24.81 14.35
C SER A 592 1.40 -23.36 14.48
N VAL A 593 0.47 -22.49 14.83
CA VAL A 593 0.69 -21.06 15.02
C VAL A 593 0.60 -20.74 16.50
N ARG A 594 1.62 -20.07 17.02
CA ARG A 594 1.73 -19.73 18.44
C ARG A 594 2.12 -18.27 18.60
N ALA A 595 1.45 -17.59 19.51
CA ALA A 595 1.77 -16.23 19.89
C ALA A 595 1.77 -16.10 21.41
N LYS A 596 2.79 -15.46 21.94
CA LYS A 596 2.78 -14.92 23.29
C LYS A 596 3.49 -13.57 23.24
N HIS A 597 2.86 -12.57 23.84
CA HIS A 597 3.36 -11.20 23.77
C HIS A 597 4.11 -10.81 25.01
N GLY A 598 5.21 -10.12 24.79
CA GLY A 598 5.94 -9.44 25.83
C GLY A 598 6.89 -8.42 25.24
N TYR A 599 7.09 -7.34 25.96
CA TYR A 599 7.92 -6.23 25.50
C TYR A 599 9.16 -6.08 26.41
N PRO A 600 10.33 -5.75 25.85
CA PRO A 600 11.56 -5.50 26.61
C PRO A 600 11.53 -4.14 27.33
N SER A 601 10.54 -3.93 28.19
CA SER A 601 10.44 -2.78 29.10
C SER A 601 9.51 -3.12 30.26
N PRO A 602 9.72 -2.60 31.48
CA PRO A 602 8.78 -2.78 32.58
C PRO A 602 7.45 -2.07 32.34
N ARG A 603 7.44 -0.92 31.64
CA ARG A 603 6.23 -0.15 31.32
C ARG A 603 6.48 0.78 30.14
N ILE A 604 5.41 1.10 29.41
CA ILE A 604 5.42 2.05 28.31
C ILE A 604 4.53 3.23 28.70
N ILE A 605 5.11 4.42 28.74
CA ILE A 605 4.40 5.68 29.00
C ILE A 605 4.09 6.30 27.64
N VAL A 606 2.82 6.54 27.34
CA VAL A 606 2.37 7.14 26.09
C VAL A 606 1.87 8.56 26.38
N LYS A 607 2.32 9.52 25.56
CA LYS A 607 1.98 10.93 25.65
C LYS A 607 1.53 11.44 24.29
N GLY A 608 0.33 12.02 24.24
CA GLY A 608 -0.14 12.74 23.06
C GLY A 608 0.37 14.19 23.05
N LYS A 609 0.70 14.70 21.86
CA LYS A 609 0.97 16.12 21.64
C LYS A 609 0.32 16.59 20.35
N PHE A 610 -0.50 17.63 20.41
CA PHE A 610 -1.16 18.25 19.27
C PHE A 610 -0.46 19.58 18.96
N LEU A 611 0.19 19.67 17.79
CA LEU A 611 0.90 20.87 17.36
C LEU A 611 0.05 21.64 16.34
N PHE A 612 -0.70 22.63 16.82
CA PHE A 612 -1.39 23.58 15.97
C PHE A 612 -0.39 24.44 15.21
N MET A 613 -0.55 24.58 13.91
CA MET A 613 0.28 25.40 13.03
C MET A 613 -0.46 26.71 12.68
N ASP A 614 0.28 27.81 12.55
CA ASP A 614 -0.28 29.09 12.13
C ASP A 614 -0.41 29.15 10.58
N ASP A 615 -1.23 30.07 10.06
CA ASP A 615 -1.48 30.30 8.61
C ASP A 615 -0.24 30.86 7.84
N ALA A 616 0.97 30.55 8.29
CA ALA A 616 2.20 31.10 7.73
C ALA A 616 2.52 30.49 6.35
N LYS A 617 3.04 31.32 5.45
CA LYS A 617 3.54 30.95 4.11
C LYS A 617 4.63 29.87 4.10
N ASN A 618 5.19 29.50 5.26
CA ASN A 618 6.28 28.53 5.41
C ASN A 618 5.97 27.48 6.49
N SER A 619 4.85 26.78 6.34
CA SER A 619 4.33 25.78 7.30
C SER A 619 5.33 24.69 7.70
N ASP A 620 6.32 24.38 6.85
CA ASP A 620 7.35 23.38 7.13
C ASP A 620 8.37 23.85 8.19
N GLU A 621 8.83 25.10 8.10
CA GLU A 621 9.81 25.67 9.04
C GLU A 621 9.20 25.84 10.43
N GLU A 622 7.95 26.29 10.46
CA GLU A 622 7.20 26.41 11.69
C GLU A 622 7.01 25.05 12.37
N LEU A 623 6.61 24.02 11.59
CA LEU A 623 6.48 22.67 12.11
C LEU A 623 7.79 22.15 12.70
N VAL A 624 8.90 22.33 11.98
CA VAL A 624 10.23 21.96 12.45
C VAL A 624 10.55 22.66 13.78
N SER A 625 10.30 23.96 13.87
CA SER A 625 10.55 24.73 15.09
C SER A 625 9.68 24.24 16.26
N ARG A 626 8.39 23.98 16.05
CA ARG A 626 7.49 23.51 17.11
C ARG A 626 7.85 22.09 17.57
N ILE A 627 8.23 21.19 16.66
CA ILE A 627 8.70 19.84 17.02
C ILE A 627 9.99 19.94 17.84
N ALA A 628 10.98 20.70 17.38
CA ALA A 628 12.24 20.86 18.09
C ALA A 628 12.05 21.51 19.47
N GLY A 629 11.18 22.53 19.57
CA GLY A 629 10.79 23.14 20.83
C GLY A 629 10.17 22.12 21.79
N TYR A 630 9.29 21.25 21.31
CA TYR A 630 8.70 20.19 22.13
C TYR A 630 9.73 19.15 22.60
N ILE A 631 10.65 18.74 21.73
CA ILE A 631 11.75 17.82 22.09
C ILE A 631 12.62 18.48 23.16
N LYS A 632 12.98 19.75 22.98
CA LYS A 632 13.77 20.52 23.96
C LYS A 632 13.12 20.58 25.34
N LEU A 633 11.80 20.68 25.40
CA LEU A 633 11.03 20.69 26.64
C LEU A 633 10.90 19.30 27.30
N THR A 634 11.02 18.21 26.54
CA THR A 634 10.69 16.85 27.02
C THR A 634 11.88 15.89 27.08
N PHE A 635 13.03 16.28 26.52
CA PHE A 635 14.26 15.50 26.46
C PHE A 635 15.41 16.16 27.25
N GLU A 636 15.23 16.27 28.57
CA GLU A 636 16.20 16.93 29.46
C GLU A 636 17.46 16.07 29.73
N ASP A 637 17.31 14.74 29.74
CA ASP A 637 18.35 13.76 30.13
C ASP A 637 19.25 13.30 28.97
N ARG A 638 19.59 14.18 28.03
CA ARG A 638 20.34 13.82 26.80
C ARG A 638 21.72 13.18 27.02
N HIS A 639 22.26 13.24 28.24
CA HIS A 639 23.56 12.66 28.58
C HIS A 639 23.50 11.17 28.96
N SER A 640 22.34 10.68 29.43
CA SER A 640 22.18 9.29 29.91
C SER A 640 21.34 8.43 28.97
N GLN A 641 20.57 9.04 28.08
CA GLN A 641 19.68 8.35 27.14
C GLN A 641 19.68 9.01 25.77
N THR A 642 19.22 8.26 24.78
CA THR A 642 19.06 8.71 23.40
C THR A 642 17.58 8.83 23.07
N ALA A 643 17.22 9.91 22.37
CA ALA A 643 15.90 10.05 21.77
C ALA A 643 15.89 9.41 20.38
N PHE A 644 14.79 8.77 20.04
CA PHE A 644 14.51 8.29 18.69
C PHE A 644 13.35 9.08 18.11
N LEU A 645 13.50 9.60 16.90
CA LEU A 645 12.48 10.37 16.21
C LEU A 645 12.10 9.69 14.88
N PHE A 646 10.82 9.38 14.73
CA PHE A 646 10.25 8.88 13.50
C PHE A 646 9.44 9.97 12.80
N LEU A 647 9.78 10.25 11.55
CA LEU A 647 9.08 11.19 10.69
C LEU A 647 9.09 10.67 9.25
N GLN A 648 7.93 10.44 8.64
CA GLN A 648 7.86 9.83 7.30
C GLN A 648 8.43 10.74 6.19
N ASN A 649 8.36 12.07 6.35
CA ASN A 649 8.82 13.03 5.35
C ASN A 649 10.33 13.31 5.48
N LYS A 650 11.12 12.88 4.48
CA LYS A 650 12.58 13.05 4.44
C LYS A 650 13.05 14.50 4.43
N GLU A 651 12.33 15.39 3.75
CA GLU A 651 12.69 16.81 3.65
C GLU A 651 12.51 17.51 4.99
N LEU A 652 11.36 17.30 5.63
CA LEU A 652 11.09 17.79 6.97
C LEU A 652 12.08 17.20 7.98
N LEU A 653 12.46 15.92 7.84
CA LEU A 653 13.45 15.28 8.71
C LEU A 653 14.83 15.95 8.59
N ALA A 654 15.26 16.30 7.38
CA ALA A 654 16.52 17.01 7.18
C ALA A 654 16.50 18.41 7.79
N LYS A 655 15.42 19.19 7.57
CA LYS A 655 15.25 20.52 8.20
C LYS A 655 15.24 20.40 9.73
N LEU A 656 14.56 19.40 10.28
CA LEU A 656 14.49 19.14 11.71
C LEU A 656 15.85 18.75 12.32
N LYS A 657 16.64 17.93 11.62
CA LYS A 657 18.00 17.59 12.03
C LYS A 657 18.85 18.85 12.18
N ASP A 658 18.90 19.69 11.15
CA ASP A 658 19.72 20.90 11.14
C ASP A 658 19.28 21.84 12.28
N HIS A 659 17.97 22.02 12.48
CA HIS A 659 17.45 22.85 13.57
C HIS A 659 17.74 22.28 14.98
N LEU A 660 17.70 20.96 15.16
CA LEU A 660 18.09 20.32 16.43
C LEU A 660 19.60 20.46 16.69
N GLU A 661 20.44 20.40 15.66
CA GLU A 661 21.88 20.65 15.78
C GLU A 661 22.18 22.11 16.17
N ASP A 662 21.44 23.07 15.62
CA ASP A 662 21.51 24.49 16.01
C ASP A 662 21.10 24.71 17.48
N GLU A 663 20.13 23.93 17.98
CA GLU A 663 19.73 23.88 19.39
C GLU A 663 20.74 23.12 20.28
N GLY A 664 21.82 22.61 19.69
CA GLY A 664 22.96 21.99 20.39
C GLY A 664 22.79 20.50 20.66
N TYR A 665 21.93 19.78 19.93
CA TYR A 665 21.84 18.33 19.98
C TYR A 665 22.77 17.66 18.97
N SER A 666 23.42 16.57 19.35
CA SER A 666 24.09 15.71 18.38
C SER A 666 23.08 14.79 17.71
N CYS A 667 22.90 14.91 16.40
CA CYS A 667 21.89 14.15 15.64
C CYS A 667 22.52 13.09 14.72
N LEU A 668 21.82 11.97 14.54
CA LEU A 668 22.14 10.93 13.56
C LEU A 668 20.90 10.56 12.76
N VAL A 669 20.94 10.70 11.44
CA VAL A 669 19.87 10.16 10.59
C VAL A 669 20.16 8.69 10.28
N ALA A 670 19.25 7.82 10.66
CA ALA A 670 19.31 6.39 10.47
C ALA A 670 18.75 6.01 9.08
N THR A 671 19.62 5.57 8.16
CA THR A 671 19.24 5.09 6.82
C THR A 671 19.87 3.76 6.47
N ALA A 672 19.12 2.95 5.71
CA ALA A 672 19.56 1.63 5.26
C ALA A 672 20.64 1.69 4.16
N ASP A 673 20.76 2.81 3.46
CA ASP A 673 21.66 2.94 2.30
C ASP A 673 23.08 3.40 2.67
N SER A 674 23.32 3.75 3.94
CA SER A 674 24.62 4.20 4.46
C SER A 674 25.17 3.22 5.51
N ARG A 675 26.22 2.47 5.17
CA ARG A 675 26.88 1.55 6.13
C ARG A 675 27.43 2.27 7.36
N LYS A 676 27.90 3.51 7.19
CA LYS A 676 28.39 4.36 8.30
C LYS A 676 27.29 4.66 9.34
N SER A 677 26.01 4.68 8.92
CA SER A 677 24.88 4.96 9.82
C SER A 677 24.70 3.84 10.87
N GLN A 678 24.73 2.57 10.46
CA GLN A 678 24.51 1.44 11.38
C GLN A 678 25.63 1.27 12.42
N ASP A 679 26.88 1.47 12.01
CA ASP A 679 28.01 1.42 12.95
C ASP A 679 27.97 2.61 13.93
N ARG A 680 27.59 3.80 13.45
CA ARG A 680 27.39 4.99 14.31
C ARG A 680 26.22 4.83 15.27
N ILE A 681 25.12 4.16 14.90
CA ILE A 681 24.01 3.90 15.83
C ILE A 681 24.49 3.05 17.03
N ASN A 682 25.25 1.99 16.76
CA ASN A 682 25.67 1.04 17.80
C ASN A 682 26.83 1.57 18.67
N GLN A 683 27.72 2.41 18.11
CA GLN A 683 28.97 2.84 18.78
C GLN A 683 29.03 4.35 19.07
N GLY A 684 28.12 5.14 18.50
CA GLY A 684 28.15 6.59 18.58
C GLY A 684 27.65 7.14 19.90
N ASN A 685 27.75 8.47 20.08
CA ASN A 685 27.37 9.24 21.29
C ASN A 685 26.28 10.30 21.03
N GLU A 686 25.63 10.25 19.86
CA GLU A 686 24.55 11.13 19.44
C GLU A 686 23.37 11.15 20.41
N ASP A 687 22.75 12.32 20.57
CA ASP A 687 21.62 12.58 21.46
C ASP A 687 20.30 12.11 20.82
N ILE A 688 20.14 12.34 19.51
CA ILE A 688 18.90 12.07 18.79
C ILE A 688 19.20 11.23 17.54
N ILE A 689 18.47 10.13 17.38
CA ILE A 689 18.48 9.32 16.16
C ILE A 689 17.17 9.58 15.40
N LEU A 690 17.26 10.10 14.18
CA LEU A 690 16.11 10.39 13.33
C LEU A 690 15.96 9.32 12.24
N SER A 691 14.75 8.83 11.98
CA SER A 691 14.50 7.92 10.86
C SER A 691 13.14 8.14 10.20
N THR A 692 13.03 7.62 8.98
CA THR A 692 11.78 7.52 8.20
C THR A 692 11.32 6.07 8.17
N SER A 693 10.60 5.65 7.12
CA SER A 693 10.32 4.23 6.84
C SER A 693 11.57 3.35 6.68
N ALA A 694 12.79 3.90 6.66
CA ALA A 694 14.04 3.12 6.61
C ALA A 694 14.22 2.14 7.79
N LEU A 695 13.50 2.32 8.92
CA LEU A 695 13.42 1.33 10.02
C LEU A 695 12.95 -0.06 9.55
N SER A 696 12.03 -0.10 8.57
CA SER A 696 11.53 -1.32 7.91
C SER A 696 12.62 -2.13 7.20
N ARG A 697 13.85 -1.62 7.12
CA ARG A 697 14.98 -2.26 6.42
C ARG A 697 16.04 -2.85 7.36
N GLY A 698 15.78 -2.91 8.67
CA GLY A 698 16.64 -3.66 9.61
C GLY A 698 17.68 -2.84 10.33
N ILE A 699 17.39 -1.58 10.61
CA ILE A 699 18.22 -0.75 11.48
C ILE A 699 18.18 -1.35 12.89
N ASP A 700 19.35 -1.76 13.40
CA ASP A 700 19.51 -2.19 14.79
C ASP A 700 19.74 -0.94 15.64
N LEU A 701 18.83 -0.66 16.57
CA LEU A 701 18.88 0.51 17.46
C LEU A 701 19.47 0.17 18.84
N SER A 702 20.12 -1.00 18.98
CA SER A 702 20.74 -1.43 20.24
C SER A 702 21.88 -0.51 20.67
N ARG A 703 21.76 0.07 21.86
CA ARG A 703 22.75 1.03 22.37
C ARG A 703 22.96 0.94 23.89
N PRO A 704 23.72 -0.07 24.37
CA PRO A 704 23.82 -0.35 25.80
C PRO A 704 24.38 0.79 26.65
N HIS A 705 25.30 1.58 26.09
CA HIS A 705 25.93 2.70 26.81
C HIS A 705 25.08 3.97 26.87
N LYS A 706 24.03 4.08 26.05
CA LYS A 706 23.13 5.24 25.98
C LYS A 706 21.78 4.79 25.39
N PRO A 707 20.92 4.15 26.21
CA PRO A 707 19.73 3.45 25.73
C PRO A 707 18.70 4.38 25.11
N ILE A 708 17.93 3.87 24.15
CA ILE A 708 16.80 4.58 23.56
C ILE A 708 15.56 4.38 24.43
N ASN A 709 15.20 5.41 25.19
CA ASN A 709 14.03 5.40 26.08
C ASN A 709 12.98 6.44 25.71
N LYS A 710 13.35 7.48 24.95
CA LYS A 710 12.45 8.56 24.50
C LYS A 710 12.19 8.41 23.01
N ILE A 711 10.92 8.28 22.62
CA ILE A 711 10.52 8.00 21.24
C ILE A 711 9.52 9.04 20.81
N TYR A 712 9.79 9.76 19.73
CA TYR A 712 8.90 10.76 19.14
C TYR A 712 8.40 10.23 17.80
N ALA A 713 7.11 9.94 17.69
CA ALA A 713 6.48 9.57 16.43
C ALA A 713 5.68 10.76 15.90
N ILE A 714 6.12 11.34 14.79
CA ILE A 714 5.40 12.44 14.13
C ILE A 714 4.34 11.84 13.21
N ILE A 715 3.07 11.98 13.60
CA ILE A 715 1.92 11.35 12.96
C ILE A 715 1.17 12.39 12.13
N THR A 716 1.51 12.46 10.84
CA THR A 716 0.90 13.44 9.94
C THR A 716 -0.50 13.04 9.50
N ASP A 717 -0.77 11.78 9.15
CA ASP A 717 -2.07 11.26 8.67
C ASP A 717 -2.12 9.71 8.78
N PHE A 718 -3.24 9.10 8.37
CA PHE A 718 -3.38 7.64 8.18
C PHE A 718 -2.33 7.08 7.21
N GLY A 719 -1.87 5.85 7.46
CA GLY A 719 -0.75 5.21 6.75
C GLY A 719 0.53 5.13 7.59
N ILE A 720 0.46 5.44 8.89
CA ILE A 720 1.54 5.17 9.84
C ILE A 720 1.40 3.78 10.49
N GLU A 721 0.24 3.14 10.43
CA GLU A 721 -0.12 1.96 11.24
C GLU A 721 0.82 0.79 10.96
N SER A 722 1.14 0.56 9.68
CA SER A 722 2.12 -0.44 9.24
C SER A 722 3.53 -0.12 9.75
N ASN A 723 3.92 1.16 9.79
CA ASN A 723 5.22 1.59 10.30
C ASN A 723 5.28 1.74 11.83
N LEU A 724 4.14 1.90 12.51
CA LEU A 724 4.05 2.08 13.95
C LEU A 724 4.50 0.81 14.65
N VAL A 725 3.99 -0.34 14.19
CA VAL A 725 4.42 -1.66 14.66
C VAL A 725 5.90 -1.87 14.37
N GLU A 726 6.38 -1.50 13.19
CA GLU A 726 7.80 -1.60 12.86
C GLU A 726 8.69 -0.70 13.73
N MET A 727 8.23 0.50 14.06
CA MET A 727 8.92 1.44 14.95
C MET A 727 9.02 0.86 16.35
N ILE A 728 7.91 0.40 16.93
CA ILE A 728 7.86 -0.26 18.24
C ILE A 728 8.76 -1.49 18.26
N GLN A 729 8.75 -2.28 17.19
CA GLN A 729 9.66 -3.41 17.03
C GLN A 729 11.11 -2.97 16.94
N ALA A 730 11.45 -1.95 16.16
CA ALA A 730 12.82 -1.45 16.04
C ALA A 730 13.38 -1.00 17.39
N ILE A 731 12.56 -0.34 18.21
CA ILE A 731 12.90 0.06 19.57
C ILE A 731 13.10 -1.16 20.48
N SER A 732 12.25 -2.19 20.33
CA SER A 732 12.39 -3.46 21.07
C SER A 732 13.58 -4.32 20.62
N ARG A 733 14.16 -4.06 19.43
CA ARG A 733 15.25 -4.84 18.83
C ARG A 733 16.62 -4.53 19.42
N ALA A 734 16.71 -3.74 20.50
CA ALA A 734 17.86 -3.72 21.40
C ALA A 734 18.04 -5.09 22.10
N ARG A 735 18.50 -6.09 21.32
CA ARG A 735 18.47 -7.51 21.68
C ARG A 735 19.36 -7.81 22.89
N GLY A 736 18.75 -8.18 24.00
CA GLY A 736 19.46 -8.77 25.15
C GLY A 736 20.31 -7.79 25.94
N ASP A 737 20.09 -6.49 25.74
CA ASP A 737 20.61 -5.50 26.66
C ASP A 737 19.71 -5.44 27.90
N GLU A 738 20.14 -6.12 28.95
CA GLU A 738 19.45 -6.13 30.24
C GLU A 738 19.24 -4.72 30.80
N GLU A 739 20.10 -3.75 30.48
CA GLU A 739 20.01 -2.38 30.98
C GLU A 739 18.88 -1.62 30.27
N THR A 740 18.81 -1.73 28.94
CA THR A 740 17.69 -1.22 28.15
C THR A 740 16.35 -1.87 28.53
N GLU A 741 16.34 -3.17 28.83
CA GLU A 741 15.15 -3.95 29.24
C GLU A 741 14.60 -3.56 30.61
N LYS A 742 15.42 -2.99 31.50
CA LYS A 742 15.03 -2.57 32.86
C LYS A 742 14.43 -1.16 32.92
N ASN A 743 14.53 -0.38 31.85
CA ASN A 743 14.10 1.01 31.81
C ASN A 743 12.72 1.18 31.15
N PRO A 744 11.82 2.01 31.73
CA PRO A 744 10.59 2.43 31.08
C PRO A 744 10.87 3.08 29.71
N LYS A 745 9.96 2.88 28.76
CA LYS A 745 9.95 3.61 27.50
C LYS A 745 8.90 4.70 27.52
N GLU A 746 9.19 5.83 26.90
CA GLU A 746 8.26 6.95 26.75
C GLU A 746 8.04 7.20 25.26
N LEU A 747 6.79 7.03 24.80
CA LEU A 747 6.35 7.24 23.43
C LEU A 747 5.55 8.55 23.39
N HIS A 748 6.04 9.50 22.62
CA HIS A 748 5.39 10.75 22.32
C HIS A 748 4.78 10.66 20.93
N PHE A 749 3.45 10.63 20.85
CA PHE A 749 2.73 10.76 19.60
C PHE A 749 2.48 12.25 19.34
N VAL A 750 3.12 12.77 18.30
CA VAL A 750 3.05 14.18 17.94
C VAL A 750 2.20 14.32 16.68
N TYR A 751 1.05 14.98 16.80
CA TYR A 751 0.08 15.20 15.73
C TYR A 751 0.14 16.65 15.25
N PRO A 752 0.78 16.93 14.10
CA PRO A 752 0.68 18.23 13.45
C PRO A 752 -0.76 18.50 13.00
N ILE A 753 -1.27 19.69 13.33
CA ILE A 753 -2.57 20.18 12.90
C ILE A 753 -2.31 21.39 12.01
N TYR A 754 -2.34 21.16 10.70
CA TYR A 754 -2.12 22.20 9.72
C TYR A 754 -3.34 23.11 9.59
N PRO A 755 -3.14 24.40 9.27
CA PRO A 755 -4.22 25.23 8.77
C PRO A 755 -4.85 24.62 7.51
N GLN A 756 -6.13 24.93 7.28
CA GLN A 756 -6.89 24.35 6.19
C GLN A 756 -6.34 24.81 4.84
N ARG A 757 -5.85 23.85 4.03
CA ARG A 757 -5.40 24.14 2.66
C ARG A 757 -6.60 24.52 1.80
N ASP A 758 -6.48 25.60 1.03
CA ASP A 758 -7.53 26.05 0.10
C ASP A 758 -7.99 24.92 -0.84
N THR A 759 -7.11 23.99 -1.20
CA THR A 759 -7.47 22.82 -2.03
C THR A 759 -8.54 21.89 -1.43
N LEU A 760 -8.59 21.71 -0.10
CA LEU A 760 -9.61 20.88 0.55
C LEU A 760 -10.94 21.63 0.60
N PHE A 761 -10.85 22.91 0.91
CA PHE A 761 -11.96 23.85 0.91
C PHE A 761 -12.60 23.96 -0.49
N GLU A 762 -11.80 24.18 -1.53
CA GLU A 762 -12.21 24.21 -2.93
C GLU A 762 -12.89 22.91 -3.36
N ARG A 763 -12.37 21.75 -2.93
CA ARG A 763 -13.01 20.46 -3.20
C ARG A 763 -14.36 20.34 -2.53
N ILE A 764 -14.51 20.71 -1.26
CA ILE A 764 -15.83 20.64 -0.60
C ILE A 764 -16.80 21.65 -1.23
N LEU A 765 -16.34 22.84 -1.62
CA LEU A 765 -17.15 23.79 -2.38
C LEU A 765 -17.64 23.24 -3.72
N GLN A 766 -16.93 22.30 -4.36
CA GLN A 766 -17.45 21.63 -5.55
C GLN A 766 -18.66 20.74 -5.24
N TYR A 767 -18.72 20.17 -4.04
CA TYR A 767 -19.88 19.39 -3.58
C TYR A 767 -21.00 20.30 -3.02
N GLU A 768 -20.63 21.41 -2.38
CA GLU A 768 -21.54 22.36 -1.74
C GLU A 768 -21.26 23.80 -2.22
N PRO A 769 -21.62 24.15 -3.47
CA PRO A 769 -21.20 25.40 -4.13
C PRO A 769 -21.80 26.67 -3.50
N ASN A 770 -22.84 26.51 -2.68
CA ASN A 770 -23.53 27.60 -2.00
C ASN A 770 -23.12 27.73 -0.52
N ALA A 771 -22.13 26.95 -0.07
CA ALA A 771 -21.67 26.99 1.32
C ALA A 771 -21.04 28.35 1.66
N ASP A 772 -21.38 28.87 2.84
CA ASP A 772 -20.72 30.04 3.40
C ASP A 772 -19.26 29.69 3.74
N GLU A 773 -18.32 30.41 3.11
CA GLU A 773 -16.88 30.12 3.24
C GLU A 773 -16.41 30.11 4.70
N GLN A 774 -16.87 31.07 5.50
CA GLN A 774 -16.44 31.20 6.89
C GLN A 774 -16.94 30.02 7.72
N ILE A 775 -18.23 29.67 7.58
CA ILE A 775 -18.80 28.51 8.26
C ILE A 775 -18.09 27.24 7.79
N LEU A 776 -17.89 27.07 6.48
CA LEU A 776 -17.25 25.89 5.92
C LEU A 776 -15.82 25.71 6.48
N ARG A 777 -15.01 26.76 6.55
CA ARG A 777 -13.66 26.70 7.16
C ARG A 777 -13.71 26.27 8.63
N LEU A 778 -14.69 26.75 9.40
CA LEU A 778 -14.91 26.30 10.78
C LEU A 778 -15.28 24.81 10.83
N MET A 779 -16.19 24.37 9.97
CA MET A 779 -16.61 22.96 9.92
C MET A 779 -15.46 22.02 9.53
N ILE A 780 -14.66 22.40 8.54
CA ILE A 780 -13.48 21.60 8.14
C ILE A 780 -12.49 21.55 9.30
N THR A 781 -12.25 22.67 9.98
CA THR A 781 -11.40 22.71 11.18
C THR A 781 -11.92 21.77 12.25
N LYS A 782 -13.20 21.88 12.63
CA LYS A 782 -13.86 20.99 13.59
C LYS A 782 -13.69 19.52 13.20
N HIS A 783 -13.93 19.19 11.93
CA HIS A 783 -13.77 17.84 11.39
C HIS A 783 -12.32 17.36 11.51
N THR A 784 -11.34 18.16 11.07
CA THR A 784 -9.90 17.81 11.18
C THR A 784 -9.49 17.52 12.61
N LEU A 785 -9.95 18.32 13.59
CA LEU A 785 -9.65 18.08 14.99
C LEU A 785 -10.26 16.75 15.48
N LYS A 786 -11.52 16.49 15.13
CA LYS A 786 -12.19 15.21 15.43
C LYS A 786 -11.41 14.03 14.82
N GLN A 787 -11.01 14.12 13.55
CA GLN A 787 -10.19 13.10 12.88
C GLN A 787 -8.85 12.85 13.60
N LYS A 788 -8.17 13.89 14.09
CA LYS A 788 -6.90 13.73 14.81
C LYS A 788 -7.08 13.06 16.18
N LEU A 789 -8.14 13.37 16.92
CA LEU A 789 -8.48 12.68 18.18
C LEU A 789 -8.83 11.20 17.95
N LEU A 790 -9.52 10.91 16.85
CA LEU A 790 -9.86 9.54 16.45
C LEU A 790 -8.62 8.76 16.02
N LEU A 791 -7.74 9.37 15.21
CA LEU A 791 -6.44 8.78 14.84
C LEU A 791 -5.60 8.47 16.08
N ASP A 792 -5.54 9.38 17.05
CA ASP A 792 -4.81 9.17 18.30
C ASP A 792 -5.31 7.94 19.08
N ARG A 793 -6.64 7.76 19.14
CA ARG A 793 -7.26 6.59 19.77
C ARG A 793 -6.88 5.28 19.05
N VAL A 794 -6.94 5.26 17.72
CA VAL A 794 -6.60 4.06 16.92
C VAL A 794 -5.13 3.71 17.04
N VAL A 795 -4.24 4.71 16.92
CA VAL A 795 -2.79 4.53 17.07
C VAL A 795 -2.47 3.97 18.46
N PHE A 796 -3.05 4.55 19.51
CA PHE A 796 -2.90 4.05 20.88
C PHE A 796 -3.35 2.59 21.00
N GLY A 797 -4.55 2.26 20.52
CA GLY A 797 -5.09 0.90 20.56
C GLY A 797 -4.21 -0.13 19.85
N ILE A 798 -3.62 0.22 18.69
CA ILE A 798 -2.65 -0.66 18.00
C ILE A 798 -1.40 -0.90 18.85
N VAL A 799 -0.87 0.15 19.49
CA VAL A 799 0.31 0.02 20.37
C VAL A 799 0.01 -0.87 21.57
N GLU A 800 -1.13 -0.64 22.24
CA GLU A 800 -1.57 -1.41 23.39
C GLU A 800 -1.73 -2.90 23.04
N GLN A 801 -2.47 -3.20 21.97
CA GLN A 801 -2.71 -4.57 21.50
C GLN A 801 -1.43 -5.28 21.04
N PHE A 802 -0.41 -4.53 20.58
CA PHE A 802 0.85 -5.11 20.15
C PHE A 802 1.77 -5.53 21.32
N VAL A 803 1.77 -4.79 22.42
CA VAL A 803 2.70 -4.99 23.55
C VAL A 803 2.10 -5.80 24.70
N GLN A 804 0.78 -5.97 24.72
CA GLN A 804 0.04 -6.70 25.72
C GLN A 804 -0.87 -7.75 25.06
N SER A 805 -1.00 -8.94 25.67
CA SER A 805 -1.96 -9.94 25.20
C SER A 805 -3.37 -9.35 25.23
N GLY A 806 -4.01 -9.25 24.06
CA GLY A 806 -5.36 -8.72 23.91
C GLY A 806 -6.43 -9.64 24.49
N LYS A 807 -7.66 -9.12 24.59
CA LYS A 807 -8.89 -9.90 24.82
C LYS A 807 -9.92 -9.47 23.77
N GLY A 808 -10.65 -10.41 23.19
CA GLY A 808 -11.64 -10.10 22.16
C GLY A 808 -11.00 -9.85 20.79
N LYS A 809 -11.50 -8.85 20.05
CA LYS A 809 -11.03 -8.52 18.69
C LYS A 809 -9.79 -7.63 18.75
N VAL A 810 -8.84 -7.84 17.83
CA VAL A 810 -7.62 -7.04 17.67
C VAL A 810 -7.47 -6.53 16.24
N LEU A 811 -6.84 -5.36 16.07
CA LEU A 811 -6.57 -4.72 14.78
C LEU A 811 -5.12 -4.90 14.35
N VAL A 812 -4.89 -5.88 13.50
CA VAL A 812 -3.55 -6.17 13.01
C VAL A 812 -3.28 -5.34 11.75
N PRO A 813 -2.33 -4.38 11.78
CA PRO A 813 -1.90 -3.68 10.58
C PRO A 813 -1.06 -4.60 9.72
N LEU A 814 -1.46 -4.76 8.47
CA LEU A 814 -0.75 -5.58 7.50
C LEU A 814 -0.14 -4.71 6.39
N PRO A 815 1.15 -4.90 6.10
CA PRO A 815 1.72 -4.34 4.89
C PRO A 815 1.19 -5.10 3.67
N THR A 816 1.28 -4.46 2.52
CA THR A 816 0.94 -5.09 1.23
C THR A 816 1.75 -6.38 1.01
N GLN A 817 1.08 -7.44 0.56
CA GLN A 817 1.65 -8.75 0.22
C GLN A 817 1.23 -9.17 -1.20
N TYR A 818 2.15 -9.67 -2.03
CA TYR A 818 1.90 -10.11 -3.41
C TYR A 818 3.01 -11.02 -3.95
N ALA A 819 2.77 -11.69 -5.08
CA ALA A 819 3.83 -12.34 -5.85
C ALA A 819 4.69 -11.29 -6.58
N THR A 820 5.98 -11.23 -6.28
CA THR A 820 6.96 -10.37 -6.98
C THR A 820 7.34 -11.00 -8.31
N LYS A 821 7.16 -10.27 -9.42
CA LYS A 821 7.48 -10.73 -10.77
C LYS A 821 8.60 -9.86 -11.34
N TYR A 822 9.76 -10.48 -11.52
CA TYR A 822 10.93 -9.74 -11.99
C TYR A 822 10.91 -9.55 -13.51
N ILE A 823 10.80 -8.30 -13.96
CA ILE A 823 10.97 -7.91 -15.37
C ILE A 823 12.23 -7.00 -15.47
N PRO A 824 13.10 -7.14 -16.47
CA PRO A 824 14.23 -6.21 -16.59
C PRO A 824 13.82 -4.86 -17.21
N ASN A 825 13.45 -3.86 -16.41
CA ASN A 825 13.18 -2.51 -16.90
C ASN A 825 14.22 -1.44 -16.46
N GLU A 826 14.42 -0.39 -17.27
CA GLU A 826 15.41 0.67 -16.99
C GLU A 826 14.84 1.76 -16.06
N VAL A 827 13.51 1.88 -15.98
CA VAL A 827 12.77 2.85 -15.17
C VAL A 827 12.91 2.55 -13.68
N ALA A 828 12.84 1.28 -13.30
CA ALA A 828 13.08 0.80 -11.95
C ALA A 828 14.52 1.09 -11.48
N ASN A 829 15.50 1.08 -12.40
CA ASN A 829 16.86 1.51 -12.06
C ASN A 829 16.91 3.02 -11.77
N ILE A 830 16.18 3.83 -12.54
CA ILE A 830 16.07 5.28 -12.29
C ILE A 830 15.45 5.55 -10.92
N GLU A 831 14.36 4.88 -10.55
CA GLU A 831 13.79 4.99 -9.21
C GLU A 831 14.79 4.62 -8.12
N GLY A 832 15.56 3.54 -8.34
CA GLY A 832 16.65 3.16 -7.46
C GLY A 832 17.71 4.25 -7.33
N PHE A 833 18.06 4.94 -8.42
CA PHE A 833 19.02 6.05 -8.41
C PHE A 833 18.46 7.32 -7.76
N LEU A 834 17.21 7.70 -8.06
CA LEU A 834 16.53 8.83 -7.43
C LEU A 834 16.40 8.60 -5.93
N SER A 835 15.93 7.42 -5.52
CA SER A 835 15.87 7.04 -4.11
C SER A 835 17.25 7.08 -3.46
N PHE A 836 18.31 6.63 -4.15
CA PHE A 836 19.68 6.73 -3.66
C PHE A 836 20.13 8.18 -3.45
N LEU A 837 19.94 9.05 -4.45
CA LEU A 837 20.30 10.47 -4.38
C LEU A 837 19.52 11.19 -3.28
N GLU A 838 18.19 11.02 -3.23
CA GLU A 838 17.34 11.57 -2.17
C GLU A 838 17.76 11.11 -0.77
N ASN A 839 18.13 9.82 -0.64
CA ASN A 839 18.58 9.28 0.64
C ASN A 839 19.96 9.82 1.03
N ILE A 840 20.76 10.34 0.09
CA ILE A 840 22.07 10.96 0.41
C ILE A 840 21.92 12.44 0.74
N VAL A 841 20.96 13.16 0.15
CA VAL A 841 20.81 14.62 0.35
C VAL A 841 20.94 15.05 1.83
N PRO A 842 20.27 14.41 2.81
CA PRO A 842 20.37 14.80 4.22
C PRO A 842 21.77 14.60 4.86
N PHE A 843 22.67 13.88 4.20
CA PHE A 843 23.98 13.45 4.72
C PHE A 843 25.15 14.21 4.13
N VAL A 844 24.91 15.10 3.17
CA VAL A 844 25.95 15.94 2.60
C VAL A 844 26.09 17.17 3.49
N GLU A 845 27.19 17.24 4.23
CA GLU A 845 27.49 18.32 5.19
C GLU A 845 27.71 19.66 4.50
N ASP A 846 28.36 19.66 3.34
CA ASP A 846 28.62 20.85 2.54
C ASP A 846 27.35 21.30 1.79
N GLU A 847 26.88 22.51 2.08
CA GLU A 847 25.64 23.07 1.54
C GLU A 847 25.66 23.19 0.01
N GLU A 848 26.79 23.60 -0.58
CA GLU A 848 26.93 23.72 -2.03
C GLU A 848 26.80 22.35 -2.70
N LYS A 849 27.47 21.33 -2.14
CA LYS A 849 27.39 19.94 -2.61
C LYS A 849 26.00 19.36 -2.39
N ARG A 850 25.37 19.62 -1.24
CA ARG A 850 24.00 19.19 -0.92
C ARG A 850 23.02 19.72 -1.98
N GLU A 851 23.13 21.00 -2.31
CA GLU A 851 22.29 21.63 -3.32
C GLU A 851 22.56 21.09 -4.73
N LYS A 852 23.81 20.74 -5.04
CA LYS A 852 24.15 20.02 -6.28
C LYS A 852 23.54 18.61 -6.33
N VAL A 853 23.51 17.86 -5.23
CA VAL A 853 22.84 16.53 -5.18
C VAL A 853 21.34 16.67 -5.40
N LYS A 854 20.68 17.64 -4.73
CA LYS A 854 19.27 17.95 -4.98
C LYS A 854 19.03 18.33 -6.44
N LYS A 855 19.90 19.18 -7.00
CA LYS A 855 19.84 19.61 -8.40
C LYS A 855 20.05 18.44 -9.35
N LEU A 856 20.94 17.50 -9.04
CA LEU A 856 21.13 16.28 -9.83
C LEU A 856 19.85 15.43 -9.79
N SER A 857 19.28 15.20 -8.61
CA SER A 857 18.02 14.46 -8.45
C SER A 857 16.87 15.12 -9.21
N HIS A 858 16.66 16.43 -9.03
CA HIS A 858 15.60 17.18 -9.72
C HIS A 858 15.82 17.26 -11.23
N THR A 859 17.06 17.43 -11.70
CA THR A 859 17.37 17.45 -13.13
C THR A 859 17.17 16.05 -13.73
N LEU A 860 17.50 14.98 -13.01
CA LEU A 860 17.25 13.60 -13.43
C LEU A 860 15.75 13.33 -13.51
N LEU A 861 14.97 13.75 -12.51
CA LEU A 861 13.51 13.61 -12.46
C LEU A 861 12.81 14.39 -13.57
N SER A 862 13.07 15.70 -13.67
CA SER A 862 12.44 16.58 -14.66
C SER A 862 12.86 16.29 -16.10
N ALA A 863 13.91 15.49 -16.31
CA ALA A 863 14.29 15.07 -17.64
C ALA A 863 13.40 13.95 -18.18
N ILE A 864 12.67 13.23 -17.32
CA ILE A 864 11.95 12.01 -17.66
C ILE A 864 10.52 12.35 -18.06
N PHE A 865 10.13 11.90 -19.25
CA PHE A 865 8.73 11.88 -19.68
C PHE A 865 8.32 10.47 -20.06
N VAL A 866 7.05 10.18 -19.79
CA VAL A 866 6.46 8.84 -19.86
C VAL A 866 5.12 8.92 -20.57
N ASN A 867 5.03 8.36 -21.79
CA ASN A 867 3.77 8.35 -22.55
C ASN A 867 3.54 7.03 -23.27
N ALA A 868 2.26 6.65 -23.37
CA ALA A 868 1.83 5.57 -24.22
C ALA A 868 1.73 6.08 -25.66
N VAL A 869 2.37 5.37 -26.59
CA VAL A 869 2.41 5.74 -28.01
C VAL A 869 1.56 4.75 -28.80
N GLN A 870 0.71 5.26 -29.70
CA GLN A 870 -0.07 4.46 -30.65
C GLN A 870 -0.83 3.29 -29.99
N ILE A 871 -1.79 3.60 -29.10
CA ILE A 871 -2.67 2.60 -28.50
C ILE A 871 -3.44 1.85 -29.59
N ASP A 872 -3.43 0.53 -29.53
CA ASP A 872 -4.23 -0.34 -30.39
C ASP A 872 -5.29 -1.07 -29.55
N PHE A 873 -6.52 -0.56 -29.61
CA PHE A 873 -7.67 -1.14 -28.91
C PHE A 873 -8.14 -2.48 -29.48
N ARG A 874 -7.51 -3.00 -30.55
CA ARG A 874 -7.73 -4.39 -31.00
C ARG A 874 -6.95 -5.40 -30.17
N LYS A 875 -5.95 -4.96 -29.40
CA LYS A 875 -5.22 -5.82 -28.45
C LYS A 875 -6.09 -6.10 -27.22
N GLU A 876 -5.79 -7.20 -26.53
CA GLU A 876 -6.44 -7.50 -25.25
C GLU A 876 -6.13 -6.40 -24.22
N PHE A 877 -7.18 -5.83 -23.64
CA PHE A 877 -7.14 -4.87 -22.54
C PHE A 877 -8.22 -5.24 -21.53
N GLU A 878 -8.04 -4.78 -20.29
CA GLU A 878 -9.04 -4.92 -19.22
C GLU A 878 -9.49 -3.54 -18.77
N TYR A 879 -10.78 -3.38 -18.55
CA TYR A 879 -11.35 -2.12 -18.10
C TYR A 879 -11.62 -2.17 -16.59
N TYR A 880 -11.08 -1.18 -15.89
CA TYR A 880 -11.29 -0.94 -14.47
C TYR A 880 -11.61 0.53 -14.30
N HIS A 881 -12.88 0.89 -14.22
CA HIS A 881 -13.32 2.28 -14.16
C HIS A 881 -12.45 3.18 -13.26
N PRO A 882 -12.01 4.39 -13.70
CA PRO A 882 -12.09 4.98 -15.04
C PRO A 882 -10.85 4.67 -15.92
N TYR A 883 -10.16 3.57 -15.65
CA TYR A 883 -8.89 3.16 -16.24
C TYR A 883 -9.03 2.00 -17.23
N ILE A 884 -8.14 1.99 -18.22
CA ILE A 884 -7.90 0.84 -19.10
C ILE A 884 -6.51 0.32 -18.80
N LEU A 885 -6.44 -0.95 -18.43
CA LEU A 885 -5.22 -1.67 -18.22
C LEU A 885 -4.81 -2.38 -19.52
N PHE A 886 -3.59 -2.08 -19.95
CA PHE A 886 -2.88 -2.83 -20.97
C PHE A 886 -1.72 -3.60 -20.33
N GLU A 887 -1.77 -4.93 -20.37
CA GLU A 887 -0.69 -5.81 -19.87
C GLU A 887 0.66 -5.55 -20.57
N LYS A 888 0.59 -5.14 -21.85
CA LYS A 888 1.75 -4.94 -22.72
C LYS A 888 1.53 -3.75 -23.63
N GLN A 889 1.64 -2.54 -23.09
CA GLN A 889 1.63 -1.30 -23.88
C GLN A 889 3.05 -0.82 -24.13
N GLU A 890 3.30 -0.36 -25.35
CA GLU A 890 4.53 0.34 -25.68
C GLU A 890 4.52 1.72 -25.02
N VAL A 891 5.43 1.91 -24.06
CA VAL A 891 5.63 3.18 -23.35
C VAL A 891 6.99 3.74 -23.71
N ARG A 892 6.98 4.99 -24.15
CA ARG A 892 8.19 5.75 -24.48
C ARG A 892 8.70 6.43 -23.22
N TYR A 893 9.97 6.19 -22.93
CA TYR A 893 10.74 6.89 -21.92
C TYR A 893 11.82 7.68 -22.62
N ALA A 894 11.76 8.99 -22.49
CA ALA A 894 12.76 9.87 -23.09
C ALA A 894 13.33 10.80 -22.04
N PHE A 895 14.62 11.10 -22.24
CA PHE A 895 15.30 12.17 -21.54
C PHE A 895 15.43 13.37 -22.45
N GLU A 896 14.95 14.53 -22.00
CA GLU A 896 15.22 15.80 -22.66
C GLU A 896 16.72 15.99 -22.92
N ASN A 897 17.09 16.20 -24.18
CA ASN A 897 18.49 16.28 -24.60
C ASN A 897 19.27 17.39 -23.88
N GLU A 898 18.64 18.54 -23.62
CA GLU A 898 19.27 19.68 -22.94
C GLU A 898 19.65 19.37 -21.50
N LYS A 899 18.86 18.51 -20.82
CA LYS A 899 19.10 18.12 -19.42
C LYS A 899 20.19 17.05 -19.29
N ARG A 900 20.47 16.25 -20.33
CA ARG A 900 21.46 15.15 -20.28
C ARG A 900 22.88 15.62 -19.94
N TRP A 901 23.35 16.68 -20.61
CA TRP A 901 24.70 17.22 -20.35
C TRP A 901 24.82 17.76 -18.92
N LYS A 902 23.77 18.44 -18.44
CA LYS A 902 23.69 18.97 -17.09
C LYS A 902 23.74 17.86 -16.03
N ILE A 903 23.05 16.74 -16.25
CA ILE A 903 23.10 15.55 -15.38
C ILE A 903 24.52 15.00 -15.32
N LYS A 904 25.15 14.77 -16.46
CA LYS A 904 26.52 14.22 -16.53
C LYS A 904 27.52 15.09 -15.77
N LYS A 905 27.48 16.41 -16.00
CA LYS A 905 28.36 17.37 -15.33
C LYS A 905 28.16 17.34 -13.81
N LEU A 906 26.90 17.37 -13.35
CA LEU A 906 26.59 17.32 -11.92
C LEU A 906 27.05 16.00 -11.27
N PHE A 907 26.92 14.87 -11.97
CA PHE A 907 27.40 13.58 -11.47
C PHE A 907 28.92 13.54 -11.33
N GLU A 908 29.67 14.01 -12.33
CA GLU A 908 31.14 14.06 -12.28
C GLU A 908 31.65 14.93 -11.10
N GLU A 909 30.96 16.03 -10.79
CA GLU A 909 31.27 16.87 -9.63
C GLU A 909 30.96 16.19 -8.27
N LEU A 910 30.08 15.20 -8.25
CA LEU A 910 29.56 14.54 -7.04
C LEU A 910 30.07 13.10 -6.85
N GLU A 911 30.73 12.50 -7.84
CA GLU A 911 31.06 11.06 -7.89
C GLU A 911 31.73 10.56 -6.61
N GLU A 912 32.74 11.28 -6.11
CA GLU A 912 33.51 10.87 -4.92
C GLU A 912 32.63 10.88 -3.65
N ILE A 913 31.77 11.89 -3.50
CA ILE A 913 30.84 11.98 -2.36
C ILE A 913 29.84 10.83 -2.41
N LEU A 914 29.32 10.53 -3.59
CA LEU A 914 28.37 9.43 -3.77
C LEU A 914 29.02 8.08 -3.45
N LYS A 915 30.28 7.85 -3.88
CA LYS A 915 31.03 6.63 -3.56
C LYS A 915 31.26 6.47 -2.05
N ASP A 916 31.56 7.56 -1.36
CA ASP A 916 31.76 7.56 0.10
C ASP A 916 30.52 7.09 0.87
N HIS A 917 29.32 7.26 0.29
CA HIS A 917 28.06 6.76 0.84
C HIS A 917 27.75 5.33 0.35
N ASN A 918 27.85 5.08 -0.96
CA ASN A 918 27.60 3.77 -1.56
C ASN A 918 28.31 3.62 -2.92
N GLU A 919 29.48 2.99 -2.90
CA GLU A 919 30.29 2.74 -4.10
C GLU A 919 29.55 1.91 -5.16
N GLU A 920 28.83 0.85 -4.74
CA GLU A 920 28.09 -0.05 -5.64
C GLU A 920 27.02 0.72 -6.42
N LYS A 921 26.16 1.46 -5.72
CA LYS A 921 25.09 2.28 -6.33
C LYS A 921 25.62 3.41 -7.18
N THR A 922 26.74 4.01 -6.80
CA THR A 922 27.38 5.09 -7.57
C THR A 922 27.93 4.58 -8.89
N ASN A 923 28.55 3.39 -8.90
CA ASN A 923 29.04 2.77 -10.12
C ASN A 923 27.90 2.34 -11.06
N GLU A 924 26.77 1.88 -10.49
CA GLU A 924 25.55 1.63 -11.27
C GLU A 924 25.02 2.92 -11.93
N LEU A 925 24.93 4.03 -11.18
CA LEU A 925 24.49 5.33 -11.69
C LEU A 925 25.43 5.89 -12.76
N LYS A 926 26.75 5.76 -12.57
CA LYS A 926 27.77 6.13 -13.56
C LYS A 926 27.54 5.40 -14.88
N SER A 927 27.41 4.07 -14.80
CA SER A 927 27.16 3.23 -15.97
C SER A 927 25.88 3.61 -16.70
N PHE A 928 24.84 4.02 -15.96
CA PHE A 928 23.57 4.49 -16.53
C PHE A 928 23.70 5.83 -17.25
N ILE A 929 24.39 6.81 -16.66
CA ILE A 929 24.62 8.14 -17.25
C ILE A 929 25.53 8.04 -18.49
N GLU A 930 26.62 7.28 -18.41
CA GLU A 930 27.57 7.07 -19.51
C GLU A 930 26.95 6.29 -20.68
N GLY A 931 25.91 5.48 -20.41
CA GLY A 931 25.08 4.83 -21.43
C GLY A 931 24.26 5.78 -22.30
N GLY A 932 24.27 7.09 -22.02
CA GLY A 932 23.71 8.14 -22.88
C GLY A 932 22.26 8.52 -22.61
N LEU A 933 21.66 8.05 -21.50
CA LEU A 933 20.24 8.25 -21.14
C LEU A 933 19.32 8.04 -22.37
N PRO A 934 19.39 6.86 -23.01
CA PRO A 934 18.75 6.65 -24.31
C PRO A 934 17.25 6.89 -24.23
N SER A 935 16.66 7.44 -25.29
CA SER A 935 15.20 7.36 -25.47
C SER A 935 14.88 5.92 -25.81
N THR A 936 14.24 5.21 -24.90
CA THR A 936 13.88 3.81 -25.11
C THR A 936 12.37 3.69 -25.14
N SER A 937 11.91 2.65 -25.83
CA SER A 937 10.53 2.23 -25.78
C SER A 937 10.51 0.84 -25.18
N LYS A 938 9.66 0.62 -24.17
CA LYS A 938 9.51 -0.70 -23.56
C LYS A 938 8.05 -1.07 -23.47
N SER A 939 7.78 -2.33 -23.76
CA SER A 939 6.46 -2.92 -23.54
C SER A 939 6.30 -3.25 -22.06
N MET A 940 5.28 -2.70 -21.39
CA MET A 940 5.01 -2.97 -19.99
C MET A 940 3.54 -2.77 -19.60
N PRO A 941 3.12 -3.26 -18.42
CA PRO A 941 1.80 -2.98 -17.88
C PRO A 941 1.57 -1.48 -17.69
N THR A 942 0.50 -0.98 -18.27
CA THR A 942 0.20 0.46 -18.29
C THR A 942 -1.29 0.70 -18.13
N ILE A 943 -1.63 1.64 -17.25
CA ILE A 943 -2.98 2.18 -17.14
C ILE A 943 -3.11 3.43 -17.98
N ILE A 944 -4.22 3.55 -18.69
CA ILE A 944 -4.59 4.74 -19.46
C ILE A 944 -5.97 5.18 -18.99
N PRO A 945 -6.11 6.38 -18.40
CA PRO A 945 -7.41 6.89 -18.02
C PRO A 945 -8.27 7.18 -19.24
N VAL A 946 -9.57 6.91 -19.16
CA VAL A 946 -10.48 7.12 -20.30
C VAL A 946 -10.58 8.59 -20.69
N TYR A 947 -10.52 9.51 -19.72
CA TYR A 947 -10.47 10.94 -20.02
C TYR A 947 -9.25 11.36 -20.85
N ALA A 948 -8.10 10.68 -20.73
CA ALA A 948 -6.93 10.94 -21.58
C ALA A 948 -7.23 10.60 -23.05
N LEU A 949 -8.02 9.54 -23.28
CA LEU A 949 -8.50 9.17 -24.60
C LEU A 949 -9.49 10.21 -25.13
N VAL A 950 -10.47 10.59 -24.33
CA VAL A 950 -11.47 11.59 -24.73
C VAL A 950 -10.80 12.92 -25.11
N LEU A 951 -9.82 13.37 -24.33
CA LEU A 951 -9.05 14.57 -24.65
C LEU A 951 -8.34 14.44 -26.01
N THR A 952 -7.59 13.35 -26.19
CA THR A 952 -6.76 13.14 -27.39
C THR A 952 -7.58 12.89 -28.66
N GLU A 953 -8.74 12.22 -28.54
CA GLU A 953 -9.59 11.86 -29.68
C GLU A 953 -10.58 12.97 -30.07
N HIS A 954 -11.03 13.78 -29.12
CA HIS A 954 -12.14 14.71 -29.33
C HIS A 954 -11.80 16.18 -29.10
N PHE A 955 -10.95 16.51 -28.13
CA PHE A 955 -10.74 17.90 -27.72
C PHE A 955 -9.47 18.51 -28.32
N LEU A 956 -8.34 17.83 -28.22
CA LEU A 956 -7.05 18.37 -28.64
C LEU A 956 -6.98 18.57 -30.16
N ARG A 957 -6.58 19.78 -30.56
CA ARG A 957 -6.19 20.09 -31.94
C ARG A 957 -4.72 19.73 -32.17
N GLU A 958 -4.30 19.73 -33.43
CA GLU A 958 -2.91 19.46 -33.78
C GLU A 958 -1.96 20.40 -33.02
N LYS A 959 -0.96 19.82 -32.33
CA LYS A 959 0.03 20.49 -31.47
C LYS A 959 -0.50 21.02 -30.13
N GLU A 960 -1.75 20.78 -29.77
CA GLU A 960 -2.24 21.05 -28.41
C GLU A 960 -1.81 19.92 -27.45
N MET A 961 -1.63 20.27 -26.18
CA MET A 961 -1.16 19.38 -25.12
C MET A 961 -1.96 19.62 -23.84
N VAL A 962 -2.25 18.55 -23.10
CA VAL A 962 -2.72 18.61 -21.71
C VAL A 962 -1.75 17.83 -20.84
N GLU A 963 -1.24 18.48 -19.80
CA GLU A 963 -0.24 17.92 -18.89
C GLU A 963 -0.90 17.31 -17.64
N PHE A 964 -0.39 16.17 -17.20
CA PHE A 964 -0.83 15.48 -16.00
C PHE A 964 0.33 15.16 -15.08
N ASN A 965 0.12 15.36 -13.78
CA ASN A 965 0.99 14.84 -12.75
C ASN A 965 0.49 13.48 -12.26
N ILE A 966 1.35 12.47 -12.28
CA ILE A 966 1.03 11.15 -11.72
C ILE A 966 1.24 11.21 -10.20
N MET A 967 0.14 11.16 -9.45
CA MET A 967 0.09 11.33 -8.01
C MET A 967 0.10 9.99 -7.28
N GLY A 968 1.27 9.53 -6.85
CA GLY A 968 1.40 8.47 -5.85
C GLY A 968 0.94 7.09 -6.35
N ARG A 969 -0.20 6.60 -5.84
CA ARG A 969 -0.71 5.22 -6.03
C ARG A 969 -2.09 5.27 -6.68
N ILE A 970 -2.45 4.21 -7.42
CA ILE A 970 -3.72 4.11 -8.18
C ILE A 970 -4.54 2.92 -7.70
N GLY A 971 -5.86 3.02 -7.80
CA GLY A 971 -6.83 2.11 -7.25
C GLY A 971 -6.94 2.28 -5.73
N ARG A 972 -8.15 2.07 -5.20
CA ARG A 972 -8.38 2.18 -3.75
C ARG A 972 -7.50 1.23 -2.94
N GLY A 973 -7.13 0.07 -3.46
CA GLY A 973 -6.15 -0.84 -2.85
C GLY A 973 -4.68 -0.40 -2.93
N ASN A 974 -4.38 0.82 -3.41
CA ASN A 974 -3.06 1.46 -3.37
C ASN A 974 -1.99 0.79 -4.28
N ALA A 975 -2.29 0.56 -5.56
CA ALA A 975 -1.32 0.05 -6.52
C ALA A 975 -0.13 1.00 -6.72
N ASP A 976 1.08 0.46 -6.62
CA ASP A 976 2.30 1.22 -6.84
C ASP A 976 2.46 1.57 -8.33
N THR A 977 2.53 2.86 -8.61
CA THR A 977 2.86 3.38 -9.93
C THR A 977 4.38 3.49 -10.06
N LEU A 978 4.93 3.17 -11.23
CA LEU A 978 6.33 3.45 -11.49
C LEU A 978 6.55 4.97 -11.34
N MET A 979 7.55 5.33 -10.55
CA MET A 979 7.94 6.69 -10.20
C MET A 979 6.91 7.47 -9.38
N GLY A 980 5.85 6.84 -8.85
CA GLY A 980 4.76 7.53 -8.14
C GLY A 980 5.18 8.43 -6.96
N ARG A 981 6.27 8.09 -6.27
CA ARG A 981 6.84 8.91 -5.17
C ARG A 981 7.40 10.25 -5.65
N VAL A 982 7.89 10.28 -6.88
CA VAL A 982 8.56 11.45 -7.47
C VAL A 982 7.64 12.25 -8.39
N LYS A 983 6.37 11.84 -8.51
CA LYS A 983 5.30 12.52 -9.27
C LYS A 983 5.71 12.90 -10.70
N PRO A 984 6.02 11.91 -11.57
CA PRO A 984 6.41 12.19 -12.94
C PRO A 984 5.27 12.85 -13.72
N THR A 985 5.68 13.60 -14.74
CA THR A 985 4.78 14.22 -15.71
C THR A 985 4.46 13.25 -16.86
N THR A 986 3.19 13.19 -17.27
CA THR A 986 2.71 12.53 -18.48
C THR A 986 1.77 13.49 -19.23
N TYR A 987 1.53 13.29 -20.53
CA TYR A 987 0.70 14.23 -21.28
C TYR A 987 -0.14 13.56 -22.37
N CYS A 988 -1.25 14.21 -22.71
CA CYS A 988 -1.99 13.96 -23.94
C CYS A 988 -1.47 14.92 -25.02
N PHE A 989 -1.14 14.41 -26.20
CA PHE A 989 -0.63 15.22 -27.30
C PHE A 989 -1.01 14.66 -28.68
N VAL A 990 -1.42 15.55 -29.58
CA VAL A 990 -1.75 15.21 -30.97
C VAL A 990 -0.69 15.78 -31.91
N GLY A 991 0.30 14.96 -32.26
CA GLY A 991 1.34 15.26 -33.25
C GLY A 991 1.36 14.26 -34.41
N THR A 992 2.54 13.95 -34.95
CA THR A 992 2.72 12.90 -35.98
C THR A 992 2.22 11.54 -35.50
N GLN A 993 2.38 11.27 -34.21
CA GLN A 993 1.74 10.18 -33.49
C GLN A 993 0.90 10.79 -32.37
N LYS A 994 -0.22 10.13 -32.04
CA LYS A 994 -0.98 10.43 -30.83
C LYS A 994 -0.26 9.84 -29.62
N GLU A 995 -0.12 10.66 -28.60
CA GLU A 995 0.43 10.29 -27.30
C GLU A 995 -0.65 10.49 -26.25
N TYR A 996 -0.76 9.53 -25.34
CA TYR A 996 -1.80 9.52 -24.33
C TYR A 996 -1.17 9.54 -22.94
N ALA A 997 -1.76 10.35 -22.06
CA ALA A 997 -1.41 10.36 -20.66
C ALA A 997 -1.62 8.95 -20.10
N CYS A 998 -0.58 8.42 -19.45
CA CYS A 998 -0.58 7.03 -19.00
C CYS A 998 0.18 6.89 -17.69
N VAL A 999 -0.13 5.82 -16.97
CA VAL A 999 0.55 5.46 -15.73
C VAL A 999 1.14 4.07 -15.89
N PRO A 1000 2.46 3.95 -16.09
CA PRO A 1000 3.11 2.67 -16.09
C PRO A 1000 3.08 2.07 -14.69
N LEU A 1001 2.80 0.78 -14.63
CA LEU A 1001 2.71 0.06 -13.36
C LEU A 1001 4.02 -0.66 -13.05
N GLY A 1002 4.31 -0.77 -11.76
CA GLY A 1002 5.44 -1.55 -11.28
C GLY A 1002 5.32 -3.02 -11.64
N GLU A 1003 6.45 -3.72 -11.64
CA GLU A 1003 6.55 -5.12 -12.06
C GLU A 1003 5.98 -6.09 -11.03
N ASP A 1004 5.85 -5.63 -9.79
CA ASP A 1004 5.67 -6.48 -8.62
C ASP A 1004 4.24 -6.50 -8.09
N TYR A 1005 3.27 -5.80 -8.69
CA TYR A 1005 1.94 -5.70 -8.12
C TYR A 1005 0.85 -6.30 -9.02
N PRO A 1006 0.02 -7.25 -8.55
CA PRO A 1006 -1.14 -7.75 -9.28
C PRO A 1006 -2.24 -6.70 -9.24
N TYR A 1007 -2.02 -5.64 -10.00
CA TYR A 1007 -2.91 -4.48 -10.13
C TYR A 1007 -4.33 -4.88 -10.53
N LYS A 1008 -4.53 -6.04 -11.18
CA LYS A 1008 -5.86 -6.54 -11.56
C LYS A 1008 -6.79 -6.65 -10.36
N GLU A 1009 -6.36 -7.34 -9.31
CA GLU A 1009 -7.20 -7.54 -8.12
C GLU A 1009 -7.45 -6.22 -7.38
N VAL A 1010 -6.48 -5.31 -7.40
CA VAL A 1010 -6.58 -4.02 -6.71
C VAL A 1010 -7.45 -3.02 -7.43
N LEU A 1011 -7.37 -3.00 -8.76
CA LEU A 1011 -8.25 -2.20 -9.60
C LEU A 1011 -9.67 -2.78 -9.67
N SER A 1012 -9.84 -4.08 -9.41
CA SER A 1012 -11.16 -4.75 -9.45
C SER A 1012 -12.12 -4.33 -8.34
N GLY A 1013 -11.63 -3.68 -7.27
CA GLY A 1013 -12.45 -3.34 -6.11
C GLY A 1013 -12.66 -4.49 -5.11
N ARG A 1014 -11.88 -5.57 -5.16
CA ARG A 1014 -11.88 -6.59 -4.09
C ARG A 1014 -11.43 -6.03 -2.74
N PHE A 1015 -10.66 -4.93 -2.77
CA PHE A 1015 -10.17 -4.25 -1.57
C PHE A 1015 -10.84 -2.88 -1.43
N ALA A 1016 -11.68 -2.73 -0.41
CA ALA A 1016 -12.41 -1.50 -0.16
C ALA A 1016 -11.76 -0.68 0.97
N LYS A 1017 -11.95 0.63 0.90
CA LYS A 1017 -11.58 1.56 1.96
C LYS A 1017 -12.81 2.05 2.69
N PHE A 1018 -12.75 2.08 4.02
CA PHE A 1018 -13.83 2.56 4.89
C PHE A 1018 -13.43 3.85 5.62
N PRO A 1019 -14.39 4.72 5.96
CA PRO A 1019 -14.14 5.86 6.85
C PRO A 1019 -13.57 5.38 8.20
N ILE A 1020 -12.73 6.19 8.83
CA ILE A 1020 -12.11 5.81 10.11
C ILE A 1020 -13.15 5.64 11.25
N GLU A 1021 -14.24 6.41 11.20
CA GLU A 1021 -15.35 6.29 12.15
C GLU A 1021 -15.93 4.88 12.11
N PHE A 1022 -16.00 4.28 10.92
CA PHE A 1022 -16.45 2.90 10.74
C PHE A 1022 -15.50 1.92 11.47
N ILE A 1023 -14.19 2.12 11.37
CA ILE A 1023 -13.19 1.25 12.02
C ILE A 1023 -13.20 1.39 13.54
N ILE A 1024 -13.36 2.60 14.07
CA ILE A 1024 -13.44 2.80 15.53
C ILE A 1024 -14.70 2.15 16.10
N LYS A 1025 -15.81 2.17 15.37
CA LYS A 1025 -17.03 1.48 15.79
C LYS A 1025 -16.89 -0.05 15.70
N LEU A 1026 -16.08 -0.58 14.77
CA LEU A 1026 -15.73 -2.00 14.72
C LEU A 1026 -14.92 -2.47 15.96
N LEU A 1027 -14.23 -1.57 16.65
CA LEU A 1027 -13.43 -1.88 17.84
C LEU A 1027 -14.26 -2.11 19.11
N GLY A 1028 -15.58 -1.90 19.07
CA GLY A 1028 -16.48 -2.22 20.18
C GLY A 1028 -16.15 -1.48 21.48
N GLU A 1029 -15.82 -0.19 21.39
CA GLU A 1029 -15.73 0.70 22.55
C GLU A 1029 -16.92 1.65 22.69
#